data_AF-A0A1J4JYS9-F1
#
_entry.id   AF-A0A1J4JYS9-F1
#
_cell.length_a   1.000
_cell.length_b   1.000
_cell.length_c   1.000
_cell.angle_alpha   90.00
_cell.angle_beta   90.00
_cell.angle_gamma   90.00
#
_symmetry.space_group_name_H-M   'P 1'
#
loop_
_entity.id
_entity.type
_entity.pdbx_description
1 polymer ?
#
loop_
_entity_poly.entity_id
_entity_poly.type
_entity_poly.pdbx_seq_one_letter_code
_entity_poly.pdbx_strand_id
1 'polypeptide(L)'
;MIPLRINSKPYQVPPNISILKACQHVNIYIPSLCYHESLPFIGTCNLCVVKVDGMGFCHACMTVVKANMVIDTCSPEVFDRAYANFLPLLPIATKAKNSMDRLNKIYKSGLTDKKSQNMNTEIVDLFSYFFEGKKSVLRKYEKTNTICFDPSKCINCKRCVSVCADVLQIDALSDESLLIQANKCVSCGICAQVCPTEAMSINNSTSLVKKALASGKKMVLIIDPSVFFSFCDIINHKSNESPKSSNCSGKLVSAARQLGFKYVFNGGCGRDISMTLHAKELLTRIEKNQKLPLFSSFCPSFINYAEKNTYIKILDHIAPFKSPDLILSRLIRGTMSKHLFIAVLTGCATKKDEIKKMKEAGDIDVCLTTNEFYQMIQEFGIEWVLLANGKFDPPFSECSSSAILSTVGGGFSEGIVRKLIEIDELGIIDDQYSPPKSSSFTGLNTLGGSSYSIMNNNKKPRFTNAVSPTLSNINKVTNLGSINKSKSNNTITTINSMNTSFQFGKSNSNNSDQTPIFVSSVNEKIKVNEDFHSISHYKAKTIDVTIGSHKIKIAVCNGIGSVRELIDSDEYLNYTLIEVSSCPGGSIFGGGQPRVKSYQKELEASRLKAIYEFDNSTQRKIPFFNSSIINKGNFSISPQIIVNESTTFHEPHETAIKENIKLLKLMPLVVYCSNDKTIKTYARLTASHFMCKSVPMMNIKSINDLFKYNYIIFFIEEDEDEVMSIAKNGRKFFQLIHESFDDLTGLSFVIFSIGETIGETLSNDLIRRNAKNMLAIETTTKEKSMDSFIRWSHVLSKTVFSKKPLIGFSLINEMVEVDDKSIIEKPARPIDFEMARIIEKEQVSTNSTDVKNNTIISLHLPDNSVVTRYFIELPSGMIFEKYDHILVLPRNEEIKVNKSLEILKLQRDMVLSIDILKTNKDNLIPNKTTIYQLFSQFLDLCCEPPKGFIRAFFEAANEKGKKKLEHLVDENDPAKYEEYIKDTSVLEFMEKYAQFGVPEISVLISAIPKIRPRIYSPEKSCDPSKGGLVVFVHDVIFGVNNKRKGLGSSYLRDPNTTQIFIKILPNVFKYPVDLGTPLILVAVDSGISALYSLISKRKEYLLEDSNNKSKLGPALLFYQGKCKNAIPLLVAKLYNIKETKIINDLFIVYSKDEENETQSSKTSKSEKIQDLFTKNSAKIWDLWSDTRAQLFYCGISRTTPNDLKNILVTITCNEGWLSIEEAMAVNNRHEFHTNIFSY
;
A
#
# COMPACT_ATOMS: atom_id res chain seq x y z
N MET A 1 -9.98 -6.72 44.45
CA MET A 1 -8.73 -7.44 44.09
C MET A 1 -9.04 -8.93 44.04
N ILE A 2 -8.32 -9.71 43.24
CA ILE A 2 -8.40 -11.18 43.19
C ILE A 2 -7.04 -11.80 43.57
N PRO A 3 -7.03 -12.95 44.28
CA PRO A 3 -5.80 -13.67 44.61
C PRO A 3 -5.32 -14.50 43.42
N LEU A 4 -3.99 -14.60 43.24
CA LEU A 4 -3.33 -15.52 42.32
C LEU A 4 -1.90 -15.82 42.79
N ARG A 5 -1.18 -16.72 42.12
CA ARG A 5 0.26 -16.95 42.34
C ARG A 5 1.04 -16.66 41.07
N ILE A 6 2.19 -15.99 41.19
CA ILE A 6 3.16 -15.79 40.10
C ILE A 6 4.53 -16.26 40.60
N ASN A 7 5.18 -17.16 39.86
CA ASN A 7 6.47 -17.75 40.21
C ASN A 7 6.47 -18.28 41.66
N SER A 8 5.45 -19.07 41.97
CA SER A 8 5.07 -19.62 43.29
C SER A 8 4.76 -18.62 44.41
N LYS A 9 4.94 -17.30 44.21
CA LYS A 9 4.62 -16.26 45.21
C LYS A 9 3.15 -15.81 45.12
N PRO A 10 2.43 -15.65 46.24
CA PRO A 10 1.05 -15.16 46.23
C PRO A 10 0.99 -13.65 46.01
N TYR A 11 0.05 -13.20 45.18
CA TYR A 11 -0.23 -11.79 44.91
C TYR A 11 -1.73 -11.50 44.91
N GLN A 12 -2.10 -10.23 45.05
CA GLN A 12 -3.44 -9.73 44.78
C GLN A 12 -3.38 -8.66 43.69
N VAL A 13 -4.27 -8.75 42.70
CA VAL A 13 -4.33 -7.82 41.56
C VAL A 13 -5.76 -7.35 41.27
N PRO A 14 -5.97 -6.28 40.48
CA PRO A 14 -7.31 -5.92 39.99
C PRO A 14 -7.94 -7.06 39.17
N PRO A 15 -9.28 -7.23 39.21
CA PRO A 15 -9.98 -8.13 38.28
C PRO A 15 -9.96 -7.59 36.85
N ASN A 16 -10.30 -8.44 35.87
CA ASN A 16 -10.54 -8.09 34.46
C ASN A 16 -9.36 -7.45 33.69
N ILE A 17 -8.13 -7.51 34.23
CA ILE A 17 -6.90 -7.14 33.52
C ILE A 17 -6.23 -8.37 32.89
N SER A 18 -5.33 -8.17 31.92
CA SER A 18 -4.52 -9.27 31.37
C SER A 18 -3.36 -9.65 32.29
N ILE A 19 -2.85 -10.88 32.18
CA ILE A 19 -1.71 -11.37 32.98
C ILE A 19 -0.50 -10.42 32.88
N LEU A 20 -0.24 -9.84 31.69
CA LEU A 20 0.83 -8.87 31.49
C LEU A 20 0.65 -7.63 32.38
N LYS A 21 -0.57 -7.07 32.45
CA LYS A 21 -0.88 -5.95 33.34
C LYS A 21 -0.86 -6.35 34.82
N ALA A 22 -1.28 -7.58 35.15
CA ALA A 22 -1.22 -8.12 36.50
C ALA A 22 0.22 -8.27 37.00
N CYS A 23 1.14 -8.72 36.12
CA CYS A 23 2.57 -8.82 36.41
C CYS A 23 3.20 -7.41 36.57
N GLN A 24 2.86 -6.47 35.68
CA GLN A 24 3.28 -5.07 35.80
C GLN A 24 2.84 -4.44 37.13
N HIS A 25 1.60 -4.68 37.58
CA HIS A 25 1.09 -4.21 38.88
C HIS A 25 1.88 -4.72 40.10
N VAL A 26 2.68 -5.78 39.96
CA VAL A 26 3.51 -6.36 41.03
C VAL A 26 5.01 -6.35 40.70
N ASN A 27 5.41 -5.51 39.72
CA ASN A 27 6.79 -5.33 39.26
C ASN A 27 7.47 -6.62 38.72
N ILE A 28 6.69 -7.53 38.12
CA ILE A 28 7.20 -8.69 37.37
C ILE A 28 7.25 -8.34 35.88
N TYR A 29 8.45 -8.42 35.30
CA TYR A 29 8.68 -8.18 33.88
C TYR A 29 8.30 -9.39 33.03
N ILE A 30 7.65 -9.14 31.89
CA ILE A 30 7.40 -10.10 30.81
C ILE A 30 7.75 -9.42 29.48
N PRO A 31 8.57 -10.03 28.61
CA PRO A 31 8.93 -9.42 27.32
C PRO A 31 7.71 -9.31 26.39
N SER A 32 7.52 -8.16 25.74
CA SER A 32 6.44 -7.94 24.78
C SER A 32 6.82 -6.90 23.72
N LEU A 33 6.27 -7.02 22.50
CA LEU A 33 6.69 -6.17 21.36
C LEU A 33 5.56 -5.75 20.41
N CYS A 34 4.51 -6.56 20.22
CA CYS A 34 3.28 -6.10 19.54
C CYS A 34 2.35 -5.32 20.48
N TYR A 35 2.38 -5.61 21.79
CA TYR A 35 1.59 -4.91 22.80
C TYR A 35 2.00 -3.44 22.89
N HIS A 36 1.04 -2.55 23.12
CA HIS A 36 1.22 -1.12 23.36
C HIS A 36 0.03 -0.65 24.19
N GLU A 37 0.24 0.19 25.21
CA GLU A 37 -0.82 0.44 26.20
C GLU A 37 -2.04 1.20 25.64
N SER A 38 -1.80 2.07 24.64
CA SER A 38 -2.82 2.86 23.95
C SER A 38 -3.45 2.14 22.73
N LEU A 39 -3.23 0.84 22.55
CA LEU A 39 -3.77 0.04 21.43
C LEU A 39 -4.55 -1.19 21.91
N PRO A 40 -5.46 -1.75 21.08
CA PRO A 40 -6.02 -3.09 21.27
C PRO A 40 -4.95 -4.19 21.39
N PHE A 41 -5.34 -5.35 21.93
CA PHE A 41 -4.44 -6.49 22.09
C PHE A 41 -4.17 -7.23 20.76
N ILE A 42 -3.05 -6.89 20.12
CA ILE A 42 -2.65 -7.40 18.80
C ILE A 42 -2.21 -8.88 18.80
N GLY A 43 -1.58 -9.38 19.88
CA GLY A 43 -1.10 -10.77 20.01
C GLY A 43 0.12 -11.20 19.17
N THR A 44 0.29 -10.68 17.95
CA THR A 44 1.15 -11.24 16.88
C THR A 44 2.65 -11.47 17.15
N CYS A 45 3.24 -10.93 18.22
CA CYS A 45 4.68 -11.13 18.48
C CYS A 45 5.03 -12.40 19.26
N ASN A 46 4.05 -13.05 19.90
CA ASN A 46 4.18 -14.27 20.73
C ASN A 46 5.21 -14.21 21.89
N LEU A 47 5.98 -13.13 22.07
CA LEU A 47 7.03 -12.99 23.09
C LEU A 47 6.53 -13.12 24.53
N CYS A 48 5.35 -12.59 24.82
CA CYS A 48 4.76 -12.54 26.16
C CYS A 48 4.16 -13.89 26.59
N VAL A 49 4.81 -14.99 26.20
CA VAL A 49 4.42 -16.33 26.62
C VAL A 49 4.65 -16.52 28.11
N VAL A 50 3.68 -17.16 28.77
CA VAL A 50 3.74 -17.61 30.17
C VAL A 50 3.13 -19.00 30.25
N LYS A 51 3.46 -19.75 31.30
CA LYS A 51 2.85 -21.04 31.62
C LYS A 51 1.81 -20.83 32.74
N VAL A 52 0.64 -21.42 32.60
CA VAL A 52 -0.48 -21.29 33.56
C VAL A 52 -1.04 -22.67 33.87
N ASP A 53 -1.12 -23.03 35.15
CA ASP A 53 -1.55 -24.36 35.55
C ASP A 53 -3.00 -24.64 35.09
N GLY A 54 -3.21 -25.84 34.54
CA GLY A 54 -4.48 -26.24 33.91
C GLY A 54 -4.78 -25.58 32.55
N MET A 55 -3.99 -24.60 32.10
CA MET A 55 -4.16 -23.92 30.81
C MET A 55 -2.97 -24.08 29.85
N GLY A 56 -1.81 -24.53 30.33
CA GLY A 56 -0.60 -24.71 29.52
C GLY A 56 0.07 -23.37 29.20
N PHE A 57 0.59 -23.21 27.98
CA PHE A 57 1.26 -21.98 27.55
C PHE A 57 0.27 -21.01 26.91
N CYS A 58 0.25 -19.76 27.37
CA CYS A 58 -0.63 -18.72 26.83
C CYS A 58 0.11 -17.37 26.68
N HIS A 59 -0.52 -16.43 25.98
CA HIS A 59 0.02 -15.07 25.79
C HIS A 59 -0.51 -14.13 26.87
N ALA A 60 0.38 -13.69 27.76
CA ALA A 60 0.07 -12.86 28.91
C ALA A 60 -0.63 -11.55 28.56
N CYS A 61 -0.43 -11.00 27.35
CA CYS A 61 -1.16 -9.80 26.93
C CYS A 61 -2.65 -10.05 26.65
N MET A 62 -3.05 -11.26 26.21
CA MET A 62 -4.44 -11.58 25.84
C MET A 62 -5.19 -12.35 26.92
N THR A 63 -4.51 -13.15 27.75
CA THR A 63 -5.16 -13.92 28.82
C THR A 63 -5.54 -13.02 29.99
N VAL A 64 -6.83 -12.97 30.35
CA VAL A 64 -7.36 -12.26 31.52
C VAL A 64 -7.12 -13.06 32.80
N VAL A 65 -6.71 -12.40 33.88
CA VAL A 65 -6.50 -13.06 35.19
C VAL A 65 -7.82 -13.55 35.80
N LYS A 66 -7.78 -14.77 36.36
CA LYS A 66 -8.84 -15.37 37.17
C LYS A 66 -8.34 -15.62 38.60
N ALA A 67 -9.26 -15.67 39.55
CA ALA A 67 -8.91 -16.01 40.93
C ALA A 67 -8.25 -17.40 41.01
N ASN A 68 -7.25 -17.52 41.87
CA ASN A 68 -6.46 -18.73 42.11
C ASN A 68 -5.67 -19.27 40.91
N MET A 69 -5.48 -18.49 39.83
CA MET A 69 -4.49 -18.81 38.80
C MET A 69 -3.10 -19.00 39.41
N VAL A 70 -2.37 -20.00 38.93
CA VAL A 70 -0.93 -20.15 39.17
C VAL A 70 -0.23 -19.91 37.83
N ILE A 71 0.70 -18.96 37.84
CA ILE A 71 1.36 -18.41 36.65
C ILE A 71 2.87 -18.54 36.83
N ASP A 72 3.56 -18.99 35.80
CA ASP A 72 5.00 -19.07 35.69
C ASP A 72 5.47 -18.23 34.49
N THR A 73 6.38 -17.30 34.77
CA THR A 73 6.91 -16.32 33.82
C THR A 73 8.41 -16.48 33.57
N CYS A 74 9.07 -17.49 34.17
CA CYS A 74 10.52 -17.56 34.21
C CYS A 74 11.14 -18.96 34.25
N SER A 75 10.38 -20.05 34.16
CA SER A 75 10.97 -21.38 33.94
C SER A 75 11.71 -21.48 32.59
N PRO A 76 12.67 -22.42 32.45
CA PRO A 76 13.37 -22.65 31.19
C PRO A 76 12.43 -22.86 30.00
N GLU A 77 11.34 -23.61 30.16
CA GLU A 77 10.38 -23.85 29.07
C GLU A 77 9.68 -22.56 28.58
N VAL A 78 9.43 -21.60 29.48
CA VAL A 78 8.85 -20.29 29.16
C VAL A 78 9.88 -19.40 28.48
N PHE A 79 11.12 -19.40 28.98
CA PHE A 79 12.25 -18.67 28.43
C PHE A 79 12.63 -19.14 27.02
N ASP A 80 12.81 -20.45 26.82
CA ASP A 80 13.14 -21.06 25.52
C ASP A 80 12.07 -20.75 24.47
N ARG A 81 10.78 -20.77 24.87
CA ARG A 81 9.67 -20.44 23.99
C ARG A 81 9.59 -18.94 23.68
N ALA A 82 9.90 -18.06 24.64
CA ALA A 82 10.04 -16.63 24.40
C ALA A 82 11.21 -16.32 23.44
N TYR A 83 12.35 -17.03 23.59
CA TYR A 83 13.51 -16.90 22.71
C TYR A 83 13.23 -17.41 21.29
N ALA A 84 12.61 -18.58 21.15
CA ALA A 84 12.21 -19.13 19.86
C ALA A 84 11.22 -18.20 19.12
N ASN A 85 10.34 -17.52 19.85
CA ASN A 85 9.45 -16.49 19.30
C ASN A 85 10.17 -15.16 18.97
N PHE A 86 11.33 -14.89 19.58
CA PHE A 86 12.13 -13.68 19.34
C PHE A 86 13.06 -13.78 18.13
N LEU A 87 13.66 -14.94 17.88
CA LEU A 87 14.61 -15.14 16.76
C LEU A 87 14.06 -14.68 15.39
N PRO A 88 12.79 -14.91 15.00
CA PRO A 88 12.22 -14.41 13.74
C PRO A 88 11.97 -12.89 13.68
N LEU A 89 12.05 -12.19 14.81
CA LEU A 89 11.73 -10.75 14.95
C LEU A 89 12.97 -9.85 14.89
N LEU A 90 14.18 -10.43 14.82
CA LEU A 90 15.44 -9.68 14.79
C LEU A 90 15.65 -8.95 13.44
N PRO A 91 15.93 -7.63 13.43
CA PRO A 91 16.31 -6.90 12.22
C PRO A 91 17.63 -7.44 11.64
N ILE A 92 17.59 -7.84 10.37
CA ILE A 92 18.52 -8.86 9.87
C ILE A 92 19.66 -8.29 9.01
N ALA A 93 20.73 -7.81 9.67
CA ALA A 93 21.89 -7.16 9.04
C ALA A 93 23.26 -7.60 9.60
N THR A 94 24.27 -7.46 8.73
CA THR A 94 25.74 -7.67 8.87
C THR A 94 26.31 -8.99 8.36
N LYS A 95 27.47 -8.90 7.68
CA LYS A 95 28.32 -10.01 7.28
C LYS A 95 29.75 -9.48 7.02
N ALA A 96 30.65 -9.73 7.95
CA ALA A 96 32.09 -9.63 7.75
C ALA A 96 32.73 -10.92 8.25
N LYS A 97 33.65 -11.52 7.46
CA LYS A 97 34.50 -12.60 7.98
C LYS A 97 35.56 -11.98 8.92
N ASN A 98 36.04 -12.77 9.88
CA ASN A 98 37.22 -12.48 10.73
C ASN A 98 37.02 -11.44 11.87
N SER A 99 35.85 -11.38 12.52
CA SER A 99 35.62 -10.52 13.70
C SER A 99 35.78 -11.21 15.08
N MET A 100 35.73 -12.55 15.15
CA MET A 100 35.70 -13.32 16.40
C MET A 100 36.91 -13.03 17.31
N ASP A 101 38.12 -13.09 16.75
CA ASP A 101 39.38 -12.83 17.49
C ASP A 101 39.56 -11.38 17.94
N ARG A 102 38.87 -10.44 17.27
CA ARG A 102 38.97 -9.01 17.59
C ARG A 102 38.05 -8.64 18.75
N LEU A 103 36.84 -9.21 18.81
CA LEU A 103 35.92 -9.04 19.93
C LEU A 103 36.39 -9.76 21.20
N ASN A 104 36.97 -10.96 21.08
CA ASN A 104 37.58 -11.66 22.22
C ASN A 104 38.75 -10.88 22.87
N LYS A 105 39.46 -10.04 22.11
CA LYS A 105 40.45 -9.11 22.68
C LYS A 105 39.82 -7.92 23.41
N ILE A 106 38.74 -7.35 22.88
CA ILE A 106 38.05 -6.19 23.47
C ILE A 106 37.34 -6.58 24.78
N TYR A 107 36.64 -7.71 24.81
CA TYR A 107 35.97 -8.18 26.03
C TYR A 107 36.94 -8.51 27.18
N LYS A 108 38.19 -8.86 26.87
CA LYS A 108 39.26 -9.03 27.86
C LYS A 108 40.00 -7.73 28.22
N SER A 109 39.72 -6.61 27.55
CA SER A 109 40.45 -5.33 27.75
C SER A 109 39.62 -4.19 28.35
N GLY A 110 38.37 -4.44 28.76
CA GLY A 110 37.63 -3.59 29.70
C GLY A 110 37.42 -2.11 29.33
N LEU A 111 37.33 -1.77 28.04
CA LEU A 111 37.22 -0.38 27.58
C LEU A 111 35.78 -0.02 27.16
N THR A 112 35.23 0.99 27.82
CA THR A 112 33.97 1.65 27.44
C THR A 112 34.22 2.63 26.28
N ASP A 113 33.37 2.63 25.25
CA ASP A 113 33.38 3.66 24.20
C ASP A 113 31.99 4.25 23.98
N LYS A 114 31.90 5.59 23.93
CA LYS A 114 30.68 6.38 24.16
C LYS A 114 29.81 6.59 22.91
N LYS A 115 29.94 5.74 21.87
CA LYS A 115 29.36 6.00 20.52
C LYS A 115 28.15 5.15 20.12
N SER A 116 27.62 4.31 21.01
CA SER A 116 26.47 3.41 20.72
C SER A 116 25.08 3.96 21.09
N GLN A 117 24.98 5.15 21.69
CA GLN A 117 23.78 5.67 22.38
C GLN A 117 22.58 6.12 21.50
N ASN A 118 22.50 5.66 20.24
CA ASN A 118 21.41 6.02 19.31
C ASN A 118 20.55 4.81 18.84
N MET A 119 20.57 3.69 19.57
CA MET A 119 19.63 2.57 19.36
C MET A 119 18.48 2.59 20.37
N ASN A 120 17.36 1.95 19.99
CA ASN A 120 16.05 2.16 20.59
C ASN A 120 15.79 1.18 21.76
N THR A 121 15.38 1.66 22.94
CA THR A 121 15.44 0.89 24.22
C THR A 121 14.71 -0.45 24.20
N GLU A 122 13.44 -0.52 23.78
CA GLU A 122 12.70 -1.79 23.59
C GLU A 122 13.51 -2.86 22.84
N ILE A 123 14.31 -2.42 21.87
CA ILE A 123 15.16 -3.29 21.05
C ILE A 123 16.48 -3.55 21.78
N VAL A 124 17.12 -2.53 22.38
CA VAL A 124 18.40 -2.64 23.13
C VAL A 124 18.30 -3.59 24.33
N ASP A 125 17.16 -3.64 25.02
CA ASP A 125 16.96 -4.52 26.18
C ASP A 125 16.82 -5.99 25.75
N LEU A 126 15.98 -6.26 24.72
CA LEU A 126 15.88 -7.58 24.09
C LEU A 126 17.19 -7.99 23.39
N PHE A 127 17.93 -7.03 22.84
CA PHE A 127 19.26 -7.20 22.26
C PHE A 127 20.27 -7.70 23.30
N SER A 128 20.25 -7.12 24.50
CA SER A 128 21.18 -7.45 25.60
C SER A 128 20.99 -8.88 26.14
N TYR A 129 19.97 -9.60 25.68
CA TYR A 129 19.56 -10.91 26.19
C TYR A 129 19.93 -12.10 25.24
N PHE A 130 20.19 -11.89 23.93
CA PHE A 130 19.85 -12.93 22.92
C PHE A 130 20.66 -13.11 21.58
N PHE A 131 21.89 -12.60 21.37
CA PHE A 131 22.54 -12.61 20.02
C PHE A 131 23.20 -13.91 19.48
N GLU A 132 23.47 -14.11 18.17
CA GLU A 132 23.65 -13.20 16.98
C GLU A 132 22.78 -13.55 15.73
N GLY A 133 22.42 -12.57 14.87
CA GLY A 133 21.44 -12.72 13.75
C GLY A 133 21.89 -12.37 12.30
N LYS A 134 21.17 -12.90 11.28
CA LYS A 134 21.54 -12.95 9.82
C LYS A 134 20.26 -13.29 8.98
N LYS A 135 19.82 -12.75 7.82
CA LYS A 135 20.09 -11.59 6.90
C LYS A 135 18.81 -11.28 6.04
N SER A 136 18.49 -10.03 5.66
CA SER A 136 17.15 -9.57 5.15
C SER A 136 16.86 -9.61 3.61
N VAL A 137 15.60 -9.33 3.22
CA VAL A 137 15.03 -9.36 1.84
C VAL A 137 14.76 -7.96 1.27
N LEU A 138 14.98 -7.78 -0.03
CA LEU A 138 14.80 -6.52 -0.76
C LEU A 138 13.33 -6.14 -0.97
N ARG A 139 12.90 -4.99 -0.43
CA ARG A 139 11.69 -4.26 -0.82
C ARG A 139 12.04 -2.77 -0.99
N LYS A 140 11.36 -2.09 -1.91
CA LYS A 140 11.58 -0.66 -2.21
C LYS A 140 11.06 0.21 -1.05
N TYR A 141 11.77 1.29 -0.72
CA TYR A 141 11.31 2.31 0.23
C TYR A 141 10.03 3.00 -0.29
N GLU A 142 9.11 3.33 0.62
CA GLU A 142 7.88 4.06 0.33
C GLU A 142 7.84 5.40 1.07
N LYS A 143 7.29 6.44 0.42
CA LYS A 143 7.36 7.81 0.94
C LYS A 143 6.20 8.67 0.46
N THR A 144 5.39 9.18 1.37
CA THR A 144 4.39 10.23 1.11
C THR A 144 5.01 11.61 1.33
N ASN A 145 4.19 12.68 1.32
CA ASN A 145 4.66 14.02 1.69
C ASN A 145 5.20 14.11 3.13
N THR A 146 4.62 13.35 4.06
CA THR A 146 4.92 13.43 5.51
C THR A 146 5.54 12.16 6.08
N ILE A 147 5.18 10.97 5.58
CA ILE A 147 5.48 9.69 6.20
C ILE A 147 6.38 8.87 5.27
N CYS A 148 7.35 8.14 5.84
CA CYS A 148 8.23 7.21 5.14
C CYS A 148 8.10 5.82 5.76
N PHE A 149 7.96 4.80 4.91
CA PHE A 149 7.96 3.39 5.30
C PHE A 149 9.23 2.70 4.76
N ASP A 150 10.06 2.22 5.69
CA ASP A 150 11.22 1.38 5.48
C ASP A 150 10.85 -0.08 5.80
N PRO A 151 10.56 -0.92 4.79
CA PRO A 151 10.23 -2.31 5.01
C PRO A 151 11.39 -3.14 5.58
N SER A 152 12.66 -2.69 5.47
CA SER A 152 13.82 -3.43 5.98
C SER A 152 13.93 -3.41 7.51
N LYS A 153 13.29 -2.43 8.16
CA LYS A 153 13.13 -2.32 9.62
C LYS A 153 11.83 -2.94 10.14
N CYS A 154 10.95 -3.43 9.26
CA CYS A 154 9.59 -3.81 9.65
C CYS A 154 9.53 -5.23 10.24
N ILE A 155 9.27 -5.32 11.54
CA ILE A 155 9.08 -6.58 12.29
C ILE A 155 7.62 -7.09 12.26
N ASN A 156 6.79 -6.58 11.35
CA ASN A 156 5.38 -6.94 11.17
C ASN A 156 4.49 -6.91 12.45
N CYS A 157 4.87 -6.14 13.47
CA CYS A 157 4.21 -6.09 14.80
C CYS A 157 2.80 -5.47 14.83
N LYS A 158 2.25 -5.11 13.67
CA LYS A 158 0.92 -4.51 13.39
C LYS A 158 0.49 -3.26 14.17
N ARG A 159 1.23 -2.77 15.17
CA ARG A 159 0.94 -1.51 15.92
C ARG A 159 0.51 -0.35 14.99
N CYS A 160 1.20 -0.18 13.85
CA CYS A 160 0.90 0.87 12.87
C CYS A 160 -0.39 0.65 12.04
N VAL A 161 -0.82 -0.59 11.84
CA VAL A 161 -2.11 -0.92 11.18
C VAL A 161 -3.24 -0.69 12.18
N SER A 162 -3.14 -1.29 13.37
CA SER A 162 -4.13 -1.18 14.45
C SER A 162 -4.44 0.27 14.85
N VAL A 163 -3.42 1.13 14.99
CA VAL A 163 -3.68 2.55 15.26
C VAL A 163 -4.37 3.29 14.10
N CYS A 164 -4.22 2.82 12.85
CA CYS A 164 -4.79 3.46 11.68
C CYS A 164 -6.23 3.01 11.37
N ALA A 165 -6.55 1.75 11.70
CA ALA A 165 -7.89 1.16 11.55
C ALA A 165 -8.67 1.29 12.86
N ASP A 166 -8.32 0.51 13.89
CA ASP A 166 -9.09 0.36 15.13
C ASP A 166 -9.24 1.66 15.93
N VAL A 167 -8.17 2.47 16.02
CA VAL A 167 -8.15 3.69 16.84
C VAL A 167 -8.57 4.94 16.06
N LEU A 168 -8.07 5.12 14.83
CA LEU A 168 -8.33 6.33 14.04
C LEU A 168 -9.44 6.18 12.98
N GLN A 169 -9.85 4.94 12.64
CA GLN A 169 -10.91 4.62 11.66
C GLN A 169 -10.69 5.20 10.25
N ILE A 170 -9.42 5.23 9.81
CA ILE A 170 -8.98 5.77 8.50
C ILE A 170 -8.71 4.64 7.49
N ASP A 171 -8.33 3.45 7.97
CA ASP A 171 -8.06 2.25 7.16
C ASP A 171 -7.00 2.44 6.05
N ALA A 172 -6.09 3.41 6.20
CA ALA A 172 -5.06 3.76 5.21
C ALA A 172 -3.84 2.81 5.20
N LEU A 173 -3.85 1.80 6.05
CA LEU A 173 -2.89 0.69 6.15
C LEU A 173 -3.71 -0.60 6.34
N SER A 174 -3.27 -1.71 5.76
CA SER A 174 -3.93 -3.02 5.92
C SER A 174 -2.93 -4.14 6.19
N ASP A 175 -3.43 -5.30 6.63
CA ASP A 175 -2.56 -6.44 6.94
C ASP A 175 -2.05 -7.19 5.71
N GLU A 176 -2.84 -7.23 4.64
CA GLU A 176 -2.47 -7.78 3.33
C GLU A 176 -1.38 -6.93 2.66
N SER A 177 -1.47 -5.60 2.81
CA SER A 177 -0.59 -4.63 2.19
C SER A 177 -0.22 -3.53 3.18
N LEU A 178 1.00 -3.61 3.74
CA LEU A 178 1.60 -2.54 4.55
C LEU A 178 1.94 -1.26 3.75
N LEU A 179 1.42 -1.16 2.52
CA LEU A 179 1.54 0.00 1.64
C LEU A 179 0.69 1.15 2.20
N ILE A 180 1.20 2.38 2.14
CA ILE A 180 0.41 3.54 2.57
C ILE A 180 -0.63 3.89 1.49
N GLN A 181 -1.91 3.66 1.76
CA GLN A 181 -3.01 3.97 0.83
C GLN A 181 -3.19 5.49 0.73
N ALA A 182 -2.48 6.12 -0.21
CA ALA A 182 -2.36 7.59 -0.32
C ALA A 182 -3.70 8.33 -0.51
N ASN A 183 -4.68 7.68 -1.12
CA ASN A 183 -6.06 8.18 -1.28
C ASN A 183 -6.87 8.21 0.03
N LYS A 184 -6.54 7.38 1.03
CA LYS A 184 -7.13 7.45 2.39
C LYS A 184 -6.26 8.21 3.39
N CYS A 185 -4.94 8.15 3.24
CA CYS A 185 -4.01 8.62 4.25
C CYS A 185 -4.10 10.14 4.47
N VAL A 186 -4.45 10.55 5.69
CA VAL A 186 -4.59 11.96 6.10
C VAL A 186 -3.28 12.63 6.55
N SER A 187 -2.16 11.90 6.43
CA SER A 187 -0.80 12.36 6.82
C SER A 187 -0.56 12.62 8.32
N CYS A 188 -1.46 12.19 9.22
CA CYS A 188 -1.42 12.46 10.68
C CYS A 188 -0.13 12.01 11.41
N GLY A 189 0.58 11.00 10.90
CA GLY A 189 1.85 10.53 11.43
C GLY A 189 1.78 9.64 12.69
N ILE A 190 0.61 9.39 13.27
CA ILE A 190 0.45 8.57 14.50
C ILE A 190 0.97 7.13 14.31
N CYS A 191 0.85 6.55 13.13
CA CYS A 191 1.44 5.26 12.77
C CYS A 191 2.98 5.22 12.89
N ALA A 192 3.65 6.38 12.84
CA ALA A 192 5.09 6.52 13.11
C ALA A 192 5.40 6.69 14.60
N GLN A 193 4.47 7.13 15.45
CA GLN A 193 4.70 7.22 16.90
C GLN A 193 4.70 5.84 17.54
N VAL A 194 3.70 5.01 17.23
CA VAL A 194 3.58 3.64 17.78
C VAL A 194 4.59 2.62 17.20
N CYS A 195 5.46 3.03 16.27
CA CYS A 195 6.35 2.10 15.57
C CYS A 195 7.63 1.79 16.39
N PRO A 196 7.87 0.53 16.81
CA PRO A 196 8.97 0.20 17.71
C PRO A 196 10.35 0.32 17.06
N THR A 197 10.45 0.01 15.76
CA THR A 197 11.71 -0.13 15.00
C THR A 197 12.02 1.03 14.06
N GLU A 198 11.21 2.10 14.09
CA GLU A 198 11.25 3.20 13.11
C GLU A 198 11.02 2.80 11.64
N ALA A 199 10.48 1.60 11.38
CA ALA A 199 10.03 1.20 10.06
C ALA A 199 9.01 2.18 9.47
N MET A 200 8.14 2.75 10.31
CA MET A 200 7.33 3.91 9.99
C MET A 200 8.00 5.15 10.61
N SER A 201 8.21 6.21 9.83
CA SER A 201 8.94 7.41 10.25
C SER A 201 8.37 8.68 9.62
N ILE A 202 8.67 9.84 10.21
CA ILE A 202 8.32 11.16 9.64
C ILE A 202 9.45 11.66 8.76
N ASN A 203 9.11 12.29 7.63
CA ASN A 203 10.06 12.83 6.66
C ASN A 203 10.94 13.94 7.26
N ASN A 204 12.22 13.61 7.48
CA ASN A 204 13.23 14.56 7.94
C ASN A 204 13.42 15.71 6.93
N SER A 205 13.44 16.93 7.47
CA SER A 205 13.50 18.21 6.75
C SER A 205 14.61 19.12 7.30
N THR A 206 15.42 18.66 8.27
CA THR A 206 16.56 19.41 8.84
C THR A 206 17.55 19.86 7.78
N SER A 207 17.69 19.10 6.70
CA SER A 207 18.56 19.40 5.55
C SER A 207 18.16 20.68 4.80
N LEU A 208 16.89 21.09 4.83
CA LEU A 208 16.45 22.37 4.24
C LEU A 208 16.89 23.55 5.10
N VAL A 209 16.81 23.41 6.43
CA VAL A 209 17.25 24.42 7.40
C VAL A 209 18.78 24.57 7.35
N LYS A 210 19.53 23.45 7.36
CA LYS A 210 20.99 23.43 7.20
C LYS A 210 21.43 24.10 5.89
N LYS A 211 20.72 23.87 4.78
CA LYS A 211 20.95 24.56 3.50
C LYS A 211 20.65 26.06 3.57
N ALA A 212 19.57 26.47 4.23
CA ALA A 212 19.23 27.89 4.40
C ALA A 212 20.29 28.64 5.23
N LEU A 213 20.77 28.02 6.31
CA LEU A 213 21.85 28.53 7.16
C LEU A 213 23.16 28.67 6.37
N ALA A 214 23.59 27.62 5.68
CA ALA A 214 24.79 27.63 4.83
C ALA A 214 24.69 28.62 3.65
N SER A 215 23.48 28.97 3.21
CA SER A 215 23.25 29.99 2.18
C SER A 215 23.13 31.42 2.75
N GLY A 216 23.37 31.63 4.05
CA GLY A 216 23.27 32.93 4.70
C GLY A 216 21.85 33.54 4.71
N LYS A 217 20.79 32.74 4.56
CA LYS A 217 19.41 33.26 4.52
C LYS A 217 19.02 33.90 5.84
N LYS A 218 18.18 34.94 5.80
CA LYS A 218 17.56 35.55 6.98
C LYS A 218 16.48 34.62 7.55
N MET A 219 16.89 33.70 8.42
CA MET A 219 16.06 32.65 8.99
C MET A 219 15.17 33.14 10.15
N VAL A 220 13.93 32.65 10.17
CA VAL A 220 12.91 32.87 11.20
C VAL A 220 12.35 31.52 11.65
N LEU A 221 12.09 31.37 12.95
CA LEU A 221 11.38 30.22 13.50
C LEU A 221 10.07 30.67 14.14
N ILE A 222 8.97 30.01 13.80
CA ILE A 222 7.71 30.04 14.55
C ILE A 222 7.67 28.78 15.42
N ILE A 223 7.41 28.92 16.72
CA ILE A 223 7.27 27.79 17.63
C ILE A 223 5.81 27.65 18.06
N ASP A 224 5.13 26.64 17.56
CA ASP A 224 3.74 26.31 17.91
C ASP A 224 3.67 25.80 19.37
N PRO A 225 2.71 26.28 20.20
CA PRO A 225 2.57 25.88 21.59
C PRO A 225 2.56 24.37 21.88
N SER A 226 2.22 23.52 20.91
CA SER A 226 2.21 22.06 21.10
C SER A 226 3.58 21.46 21.47
N VAL A 227 4.69 22.17 21.25
CA VAL A 227 6.03 21.71 21.71
C VAL A 227 6.47 22.28 23.06
N PHE A 228 5.76 23.28 23.62
CA PHE A 228 6.20 23.98 24.83
C PHE A 228 6.29 23.08 26.07
N PHE A 229 5.45 22.04 26.14
CA PHE A 229 5.38 21.13 27.30
C PHE A 229 5.94 19.74 27.01
N SER A 230 6.02 19.32 25.74
CA SER A 230 6.49 17.98 25.36
C SER A 230 8.00 17.89 25.16
N PHE A 231 8.71 18.97 24.79
CA PHE A 231 10.12 18.87 24.40
C PHE A 231 11.03 18.36 25.55
N CYS A 232 10.71 18.72 26.81
CA CYS A 232 11.42 18.20 27.98
C CYS A 232 11.35 16.67 28.11
N ASP A 233 10.30 16.02 27.61
CA ASP A 233 10.11 14.57 27.77
C ASP A 233 11.22 13.77 27.07
N ILE A 234 11.78 14.28 25.96
CA ILE A 234 12.96 13.70 25.29
C ILE A 234 14.18 13.67 26.22
N ILE A 235 14.26 14.65 27.11
CA ILE A 235 15.45 14.98 27.91
C ILE A 235 15.38 14.22 29.23
N ASN A 236 14.24 14.29 29.91
CA ASN A 236 13.98 13.55 31.15
C ASN A 236 14.10 12.02 30.93
N HIS A 237 13.58 11.50 29.81
CA HIS A 237 13.75 10.09 29.43
C HIS A 237 15.22 9.72 29.15
N LYS A 238 16.11 10.68 28.86
CA LYS A 238 17.56 10.42 28.69
C LYS A 238 18.37 10.58 29.98
N SER A 239 17.84 11.25 31.01
CA SER A 239 18.43 11.32 32.35
C SER A 239 17.87 10.28 33.34
N ASN A 240 16.93 9.43 32.89
CA ASN A 240 16.16 8.50 33.73
C ASN A 240 15.38 9.20 34.87
N GLU A 241 14.98 10.45 34.66
CA GLU A 241 14.14 11.20 35.58
C GLU A 241 12.65 10.86 35.40
N SER A 242 11.87 10.99 36.48
CA SER A 242 10.42 10.78 36.46
C SER A 242 9.72 11.68 35.43
N PRO A 243 8.60 11.24 34.80
CA PRO A 243 7.94 11.94 33.70
C PRO A 243 7.30 13.29 34.11
N LYS A 244 8.11 14.35 34.12
CA LYS A 244 7.72 15.72 34.50
C LYS A 244 7.78 16.69 33.32
N SER A 245 6.66 16.84 32.61
CA SER A 245 6.51 17.86 31.57
C SER A 245 6.46 19.26 32.17
N SER A 246 6.96 20.26 31.44
CA SER A 246 7.11 21.64 31.94
C SER A 246 7.26 22.63 30.79
N ASN A 247 6.81 23.88 30.96
CA ASN A 247 6.96 24.91 29.92
C ASN A 247 8.44 25.25 29.67
N CYS A 248 8.95 24.86 28.50
CA CYS A 248 10.33 25.06 28.08
C CYS A 248 10.50 26.05 26.92
N SER A 249 9.46 26.82 26.59
CA SER A 249 9.45 27.82 25.52
C SER A 249 10.68 28.74 25.51
N GLY A 250 11.10 29.23 26.68
CA GLY A 250 12.31 30.04 26.83
C GLY A 250 13.61 29.33 26.42
N LYS A 251 13.78 28.05 26.78
CA LYS A 251 14.94 27.25 26.33
C LYS A 251 14.89 26.93 24.84
N LEU A 252 13.70 26.66 24.30
CA LEU A 252 13.50 26.47 22.85
C LEU A 252 13.92 27.71 22.04
N VAL A 253 13.58 28.91 22.52
CA VAL A 253 14.04 30.18 21.92
C VAL A 253 15.56 30.28 21.93
N SER A 254 16.21 30.04 23.07
CA SER A 254 17.67 30.11 23.19
C SER A 254 18.38 29.08 22.30
N ALA A 255 17.88 27.85 22.22
CA ALA A 255 18.37 26.83 21.30
C ALA A 255 18.23 27.28 19.83
N ALA A 256 17.08 27.83 19.45
CA ALA A 256 16.87 28.37 18.10
C ALA A 256 17.85 29.51 17.76
N ARG A 257 18.20 30.36 18.73
CA ARG A 257 19.23 31.41 18.52
C ARG A 257 20.61 30.80 18.26
N GLN A 258 21.02 29.79 19.01
CA GLN A 258 22.29 29.09 18.78
C GLN A 258 22.31 28.30 17.46
N LEU A 259 21.16 27.81 16.99
CA LEU A 259 20.98 27.22 15.66
C LEU A 259 20.95 28.27 14.50
N GLY A 260 21.13 29.55 14.79
CA GLY A 260 21.24 30.62 13.79
C GLY A 260 19.93 31.28 13.35
N PHE A 261 18.79 31.04 14.03
CA PHE A 261 17.55 31.75 13.72
C PHE A 261 17.61 33.22 14.19
N LYS A 262 17.39 34.16 13.25
CA LYS A 262 17.53 35.61 13.51
C LYS A 262 16.31 36.23 14.18
N TYR A 263 15.13 35.63 14.05
CA TYR A 263 13.95 35.91 14.87
C TYR A 263 13.26 34.61 15.25
N VAL A 264 12.65 34.58 16.44
CA VAL A 264 11.87 33.45 16.96
C VAL A 264 10.54 33.98 17.49
N PHE A 265 9.45 33.57 16.87
CA PHE A 265 8.09 34.05 17.16
C PHE A 265 7.23 32.98 17.85
N ASN A 266 6.29 33.44 18.66
CA ASN A 266 5.36 32.60 19.40
C ASN A 266 4.19 32.20 18.48
N GLY A 267 4.07 30.91 18.17
CA GLY A 267 2.99 30.37 17.33
C GLY A 267 1.60 30.55 17.96
N GLY A 268 1.52 30.77 19.27
CA GLY A 268 0.28 31.06 19.98
C GLY A 268 -0.43 32.30 19.45
N CYS A 269 0.31 33.31 18.97
CA CYS A 269 -0.29 34.50 18.35
C CYS A 269 -1.17 34.14 17.15
N GLY A 270 -0.77 33.15 16.35
CA GLY A 270 -1.57 32.64 15.22
C GLY A 270 -2.84 31.90 15.67
N ARG A 271 -2.79 31.24 16.84
CA ARG A 271 -3.94 30.55 17.44
C ARG A 271 -4.95 31.54 18.02
N ASP A 272 -4.48 32.59 18.69
CA ASP A 272 -5.34 33.68 19.18
C ASP A 272 -6.12 34.37 18.04
N ILE A 273 -5.43 34.65 16.92
CA ILE A 273 -6.07 35.17 15.70
C ILE A 273 -7.08 34.16 15.16
N SER A 274 -6.71 32.88 15.03
CA SER A 274 -7.59 31.84 14.48
C SER A 274 -8.86 31.65 15.32
N MET A 275 -8.78 31.58 16.65
CA MET A 275 -9.95 31.50 17.55
C MET A 275 -10.82 32.76 17.47
N THR A 276 -10.20 33.96 17.39
CA THR A 276 -10.93 35.23 17.22
C THR A 276 -11.70 35.28 15.90
N LEU A 277 -11.11 34.77 14.81
CA LEU A 277 -11.77 34.67 13.50
C LEU A 277 -12.93 33.65 13.53
N HIS A 278 -12.73 32.47 14.13
CA HIS A 278 -13.80 31.46 14.26
C HIS A 278 -14.97 31.95 15.14
N ALA A 279 -14.69 32.70 16.22
CA ALA A 279 -15.74 33.30 17.05
C ALA A 279 -16.61 34.31 16.26
N LYS A 280 -15.97 35.18 15.46
CA LYS A 280 -16.67 36.16 14.61
C LYS A 280 -17.44 35.51 13.46
N GLU A 281 -16.88 34.48 12.84
CA GLU A 281 -17.57 33.66 11.82
C GLU A 281 -18.81 32.97 12.41
N LEU A 282 -18.70 32.41 13.61
CA LEU A 282 -19.81 31.74 14.27
C LEU A 282 -20.98 32.70 14.54
N LEU A 283 -20.71 33.87 15.12
CA LEU A 283 -21.71 34.93 15.29
C LEU A 283 -22.31 35.36 13.95
N THR A 284 -21.45 35.64 12.95
CA THR A 284 -21.88 36.04 11.60
C THR A 284 -22.83 35.01 10.97
N ARG A 285 -22.56 33.71 11.13
CA ARG A 285 -23.43 32.64 10.61
C ARG A 285 -24.74 32.52 11.37
N ILE A 286 -24.75 32.72 12.68
CA ILE A 286 -25.96 32.72 13.51
C ILE A 286 -26.84 33.92 13.14
N GLU A 287 -26.29 35.14 13.15
CA GLU A 287 -26.99 36.40 12.85
C GLU A 287 -27.58 36.42 11.43
N LYS A 288 -26.83 35.93 10.44
CA LYS A 288 -27.23 35.94 9.02
C LYS A 288 -27.91 34.64 8.57
N ASN A 289 -28.25 33.75 9.50
CA ASN A 289 -28.89 32.45 9.26
C ASN A 289 -28.22 31.63 8.14
N GLN A 290 -26.88 31.54 8.19
CA GLN A 290 -26.06 30.81 7.22
C GLN A 290 -25.85 29.34 7.65
N LYS A 291 -25.17 28.55 6.82
CA LYS A 291 -24.97 27.10 7.06
C LYS A 291 -24.21 26.82 8.37
N LEU A 292 -24.94 26.27 9.34
CA LEU A 292 -24.45 25.70 10.60
C LEU A 292 -24.57 24.16 10.57
N PRO A 293 -23.74 23.40 11.30
CA PRO A 293 -22.65 23.84 12.18
C PRO A 293 -21.51 24.55 11.44
N LEU A 294 -20.66 25.22 12.22
CA LEU A 294 -19.31 25.61 11.82
C LEU A 294 -18.30 24.55 12.29
N PHE A 295 -17.62 23.84 11.38
CA PHE A 295 -16.47 22.99 11.71
C PHE A 295 -15.18 23.81 11.77
N SER A 296 -14.34 23.55 12.78
CA SER A 296 -13.04 24.19 12.95
C SER A 296 -12.03 23.81 11.85
N SER A 297 -11.31 24.77 11.27
CA SER A 297 -10.34 24.52 10.18
C SER A 297 -8.89 24.30 10.61
N PHE A 298 -8.53 24.57 11.88
CA PHE A 298 -7.13 24.61 12.33
C PHE A 298 -6.38 23.27 12.21
N CYS A 299 -7.08 22.14 12.11
CA CYS A 299 -6.48 20.81 12.02
C CYS A 299 -6.31 20.37 10.55
N PRO A 300 -5.11 20.48 9.94
CA PRO A 300 -4.90 20.11 8.53
C PRO A 300 -5.11 18.62 8.26
N SER A 301 -5.07 17.77 9.30
CA SER A 301 -5.40 16.35 9.20
C SER A 301 -6.90 16.08 9.07
N PHE A 302 -7.76 17.01 9.52
CA PHE A 302 -9.21 16.96 9.30
C PHE A 302 -9.56 17.50 7.92
N ILE A 303 -8.93 18.59 7.47
CA ILE A 303 -9.05 19.08 6.08
C ILE A 303 -8.66 17.97 5.09
N ASN A 304 -7.51 17.31 5.31
CA ASN A 304 -7.09 16.13 4.56
C ASN A 304 -8.08 14.94 4.60
N TYR A 305 -8.95 14.84 5.61
CA TYR A 305 -9.97 13.81 5.73
C TYR A 305 -11.24 14.17 4.94
N ALA A 306 -11.72 15.39 5.12
CA ALA A 306 -12.90 15.94 4.45
C ALA A 306 -12.73 15.99 2.92
N GLU A 307 -11.56 16.42 2.44
CA GLU A 307 -11.21 16.45 1.00
C GLU A 307 -11.16 15.05 0.36
N LYS A 308 -10.82 14.00 1.11
CA LYS A 308 -10.52 12.67 0.56
C LYS A 308 -11.66 11.67 0.63
N ASN A 309 -12.46 11.69 1.69
CA ASN A 309 -13.44 10.64 1.98
C ASN A 309 -14.88 11.00 1.57
N THR A 310 -15.06 11.63 0.41
CA THR A 310 -16.37 11.90 -0.22
C THR A 310 -17.40 12.72 0.58
N TYR A 311 -17.00 13.34 1.70
CA TYR A 311 -17.89 14.15 2.56
C TYR A 311 -18.17 15.56 2.01
N ILE A 312 -18.59 15.63 0.75
CA ILE A 312 -18.96 16.86 0.05
C ILE A 312 -19.96 17.69 0.86
N LYS A 313 -20.89 17.03 1.57
CA LYS A 313 -21.92 17.65 2.40
C LYS A 313 -21.42 18.53 3.56
N ILE A 314 -20.18 18.36 4.04
CA ILE A 314 -19.63 19.19 5.14
C ILE A 314 -18.74 20.33 4.67
N LEU A 315 -18.40 20.44 3.39
CA LEU A 315 -17.35 21.36 2.94
C LEU A 315 -17.75 22.83 3.13
N ASP A 316 -19.02 23.18 2.87
CA ASP A 316 -19.59 24.50 3.14
C ASP A 316 -19.71 24.83 4.65
N HIS A 317 -19.65 23.80 5.50
CA HIS A 317 -19.73 23.93 6.96
C HIS A 317 -18.35 24.14 7.60
N ILE A 318 -17.24 23.96 6.86
CA ILE A 318 -15.89 24.22 7.37
C ILE A 318 -15.63 25.74 7.41
N ALA A 319 -14.97 26.21 8.47
CA ALA A 319 -14.55 27.61 8.59
C ALA A 319 -13.53 27.95 7.48
N PRO A 320 -13.67 29.09 6.78
CA PRO A 320 -12.88 29.38 5.57
C PRO A 320 -11.43 29.83 5.84
N PHE A 321 -10.93 29.67 7.07
CA PHE A 321 -9.66 30.23 7.53
C PHE A 321 -8.48 29.28 7.36
N LYS A 322 -7.32 29.85 6.98
CA LYS A 322 -6.01 29.19 7.03
C LYS A 322 -5.68 28.73 8.45
N SER A 323 -4.81 27.73 8.57
CA SER A 323 -4.34 27.27 9.88
C SER A 323 -3.51 28.35 10.61
N PRO A 324 -3.41 28.29 11.97
CA PRO A 324 -2.67 29.26 12.78
C PRO A 324 -1.26 29.62 12.29
N ASP A 325 -0.47 28.62 11.85
CA ASP A 325 0.90 28.84 11.37
C ASP A 325 0.96 29.56 10.02
N LEU A 326 0.00 29.28 9.13
CA LEU A 326 -0.12 29.94 7.83
C LEU A 326 -0.54 31.40 8.01
N ILE A 327 -1.53 31.68 8.88
CA ILE A 327 -1.93 33.04 9.23
C ILE A 327 -0.73 33.84 9.78
N LEU A 328 0.00 33.27 10.76
CA LEU A 328 1.11 33.96 11.40
C LEU A 328 2.31 34.18 10.46
N SER A 329 2.68 33.17 9.67
CA SER A 329 3.79 33.30 8.70
C SER A 329 3.49 34.31 7.59
N ARG A 330 2.24 34.37 7.12
CA ARG A 330 1.75 35.39 6.18
C ARG A 330 1.89 36.81 6.76
N LEU A 331 1.47 37.00 8.01
CA LEU A 331 1.61 38.29 8.73
C LEU A 331 3.09 38.66 8.94
N ILE A 332 3.97 37.70 9.23
CA ILE A 332 5.43 37.92 9.34
C ILE A 332 6.03 38.37 7.99
N ARG A 333 5.62 37.77 6.86
CA ARG A 333 6.09 38.24 5.53
C ARG A 333 5.55 39.62 5.15
N GLY A 334 4.31 39.93 5.53
CA GLY A 334 3.69 41.24 5.32
C GLY A 334 4.34 42.36 6.14
N THR A 335 4.76 42.06 7.38
CA THR A 335 5.37 43.04 8.30
C THR A 335 6.88 43.21 8.14
N MET A 336 7.61 42.16 7.78
CA MET A 336 9.09 42.19 7.85
C MET A 336 9.77 42.20 6.48
N SER A 337 9.52 41.18 5.64
CA SER A 337 10.04 41.05 4.29
C SER A 337 9.50 39.78 3.62
N LYS A 338 9.30 39.82 2.30
CA LYS A 338 8.98 38.63 1.49
C LYS A 338 10.14 37.63 1.42
N HIS A 339 11.40 38.08 1.54
CA HIS A 339 12.62 37.27 1.33
C HIS A 339 13.13 36.53 2.59
N LEU A 340 12.29 36.35 3.61
CA LEU A 340 12.62 35.54 4.79
C LEU A 340 12.62 34.04 4.46
N PHE A 341 13.41 33.27 5.20
CA PHE A 341 13.25 31.81 5.28
C PHE A 341 12.49 31.48 6.58
N ILE A 342 11.23 31.07 6.48
CA ILE A 342 10.37 30.81 7.63
C ILE A 342 10.26 29.30 7.88
N ALA A 343 10.74 28.88 9.04
CA ALA A 343 10.53 27.54 9.58
C ALA A 343 9.41 27.56 10.63
N VAL A 344 8.64 26.47 10.71
CA VAL A 344 7.72 26.19 11.82
C VAL A 344 8.21 24.98 12.61
N LEU A 345 8.20 25.05 13.93
CA LEU A 345 8.40 23.93 14.86
C LEU A 345 7.06 23.58 15.52
N THR A 346 6.56 22.35 15.30
CA THR A 346 5.26 21.89 15.80
C THR A 346 5.24 20.38 16.08
N GLY A 347 4.36 19.95 17.00
CA GLY A 347 3.98 18.54 17.18
C GLY A 347 3.11 17.95 16.07
N CYS A 348 2.68 18.73 15.07
CA CYS A 348 1.85 18.26 13.97
C CYS A 348 2.66 17.76 12.76
N ALA A 349 2.60 16.46 12.47
CA ALA A 349 3.23 15.90 11.27
C ALA A 349 2.57 16.35 9.95
N THR A 350 1.22 16.45 9.92
CA THR A 350 0.46 16.85 8.71
C THR A 350 0.83 18.24 8.19
N LYS A 351 1.39 19.12 9.02
CA LYS A 351 1.92 20.43 8.61
C LYS A 351 2.91 20.34 7.44
N LYS A 352 3.67 19.23 7.33
CA LYS A 352 4.59 18.94 6.20
C LYS A 352 3.88 18.61 4.87
N ASP A 353 2.60 18.22 4.92
CA ASP A 353 1.75 17.95 3.76
C ASP A 353 1.02 19.23 3.34
N GLU A 354 0.45 19.95 4.31
CA GLU A 354 -0.20 21.25 4.15
C GLU A 354 0.70 22.27 3.41
N ILE A 355 1.94 22.47 3.87
CA ILE A 355 2.93 23.37 3.24
C ILE A 355 3.26 22.92 1.81
N LYS A 356 3.17 21.62 1.49
CA LYS A 356 3.45 21.08 0.15
C LYS A 356 2.25 21.08 -0.79
N LYS A 357 1.02 21.16 -0.26
CA LYS A 357 -0.20 21.40 -1.03
C LYS A 357 -0.30 22.87 -1.45
N MET A 358 -0.11 23.78 -0.50
CA MET A 358 -0.28 25.24 -0.65
C MET A 358 0.87 25.91 -1.44
N LYS A 359 1.35 25.30 -2.53
CA LYS A 359 2.59 25.70 -3.25
C LYS A 359 2.62 27.12 -3.79
N GLU A 360 1.47 27.71 -4.07
CA GLU A 360 1.36 29.09 -4.56
C GLU A 360 1.49 30.10 -3.40
N ALA A 361 1.11 29.68 -2.19
CA ALA A 361 1.33 30.42 -0.95
C ALA A 361 2.70 30.04 -0.34
N GLY A 362 3.77 30.68 -0.83
CA GLY A 362 5.14 30.58 -0.28
C GLY A 362 5.32 31.18 1.11
N ASP A 363 4.35 31.00 2.01
CA ASP A 363 4.28 31.62 3.32
C ASP A 363 5.20 30.90 4.34
N ILE A 364 5.37 29.56 4.25
CA ILE A 364 6.31 28.78 5.09
C ILE A 364 7.29 28.00 4.19
N ASP A 365 8.60 28.06 4.46
CA ASP A 365 9.62 27.32 3.70
C ASP A 365 9.79 25.87 4.18
N VAL A 366 9.61 25.60 5.48
CA VAL A 366 9.84 24.27 6.08
C VAL A 366 9.08 24.07 7.41
N CYS A 367 8.67 22.83 7.67
CA CYS A 367 8.19 22.38 8.98
C CYS A 367 9.18 21.38 9.61
N LEU A 368 9.49 21.58 10.90
CA LEU A 368 10.24 20.68 11.78
C LEU A 368 9.30 20.08 12.84
N THR A 369 9.46 18.79 13.10
CA THR A 369 8.89 18.11 14.27
C THR A 369 9.78 18.29 15.50
N THR A 370 9.23 17.99 16.68
CA THR A 370 9.94 18.04 17.97
C THR A 370 11.24 17.22 17.93
N ASN A 371 11.20 16.03 17.33
CA ASN A 371 12.37 15.15 17.19
C ASN A 371 13.43 15.71 16.22
N GLU A 372 13.03 16.38 15.14
CA GLU A 372 13.98 16.98 14.18
C GLU A 372 14.72 18.19 14.76
N PHE A 373 14.03 19.01 15.56
CA PHE A 373 14.66 20.14 16.25
C PHE A 373 15.61 19.67 17.36
N TYR A 374 15.22 18.61 18.09
CA TYR A 374 16.12 17.94 19.03
C TYR A 374 17.35 17.32 18.36
N GLN A 375 17.19 16.66 17.19
CA GLN A 375 18.32 16.18 16.40
C GLN A 375 19.28 17.33 16.06
N MET A 376 18.77 18.48 15.62
CA MET A 376 19.61 19.65 15.32
C MET A 376 20.35 20.18 16.56
N ILE A 377 19.70 20.22 17.74
CA ILE A 377 20.35 20.57 19.01
C ILE A 377 21.53 19.64 19.31
N GLN A 378 21.38 18.32 19.12
CA GLN A 378 22.48 17.36 19.29
C GLN A 378 23.59 17.56 18.25
N GLU A 379 23.25 17.72 16.97
CA GLU A 379 24.21 17.87 15.86
C GLU A 379 25.05 19.15 15.95
N PHE A 380 24.51 20.22 16.53
CA PHE A 380 25.21 21.49 16.75
C PHE A 380 25.89 21.58 18.13
N GLY A 381 25.84 20.52 18.96
CA GLY A 381 26.49 20.50 20.28
C GLY A 381 25.86 21.44 21.32
N ILE A 382 24.56 21.74 21.20
CA ILE A 382 23.88 22.71 22.07
C ILE A 382 23.54 22.08 23.43
N GLU A 383 24.22 22.52 24.49
CA GLU A 383 24.03 22.02 25.85
C GLU A 383 22.74 22.56 26.49
N TRP A 384 21.63 21.85 26.28
CA TRP A 384 20.30 22.22 26.78
C TRP A 384 20.24 22.60 28.27
N VAL A 385 21.00 21.91 29.12
CA VAL A 385 21.03 22.17 30.56
C VAL A 385 21.48 23.60 30.85
N LEU A 386 22.51 24.08 30.15
CA LEU A 386 23.10 25.41 30.32
C LEU A 386 22.30 26.54 29.65
N LEU A 387 21.30 26.23 28.81
CA LEU A 387 20.47 27.25 28.17
C LEU A 387 19.66 28.05 29.20
N ALA A 388 19.93 29.36 29.30
CA ALA A 388 19.04 30.31 29.94
C ALA A 388 17.72 30.47 29.14
N ASN A 389 16.66 30.93 29.79
CA ASN A 389 15.39 31.22 29.12
C ASN A 389 15.47 32.50 28.27
N GLY A 390 15.36 32.35 26.95
CA GLY A 390 15.21 33.45 26.00
C GLY A 390 13.78 34.02 25.96
N LYS A 391 13.59 35.08 25.19
CA LYS A 391 12.29 35.73 24.94
C LYS A 391 11.99 35.74 23.44
N PHE A 392 10.72 35.49 23.08
CA PHE A 392 10.24 35.63 21.71
C PHE A 392 10.36 37.08 21.21
N ASP A 393 10.57 37.26 19.91
CA ASP A 393 10.72 38.57 19.29
C ASP A 393 9.37 39.31 19.16
N PRO A 394 9.32 40.63 19.40
CA PRO A 394 8.15 41.43 19.08
C PRO A 394 7.98 41.57 17.56
N PRO A 395 6.73 41.77 17.06
CA PRO A 395 5.50 41.95 17.84
C PRO A 395 4.79 40.63 18.19
N PHE A 396 5.19 39.50 17.61
CA PHE A 396 4.56 38.19 17.80
C PHE A 396 5.22 37.40 18.96
N SER A 397 5.30 38.04 20.13
CA SER A 397 5.95 37.51 21.33
C SER A 397 4.99 36.93 22.37
N GLU A 398 3.80 37.51 22.50
CA GLU A 398 2.82 37.19 23.54
C GLU A 398 1.56 36.56 22.95
N CYS A 399 1.03 35.53 23.62
CA CYS A 399 -0.23 34.86 23.30
C CYS A 399 -1.07 34.69 24.57
N SER A 400 -2.34 34.33 24.43
CA SER A 400 -3.19 33.98 25.58
C SER A 400 -2.83 32.60 26.13
N SER A 401 -3.34 32.25 27.32
CA SER A 401 -3.30 30.85 27.75
C SER A 401 -4.26 29.98 26.95
N SER A 402 -5.37 30.50 26.40
CA SER A 402 -6.24 29.75 25.47
C SER A 402 -5.49 29.30 24.20
N ALA A 403 -4.52 30.08 23.72
CA ALA A 403 -3.65 29.66 22.61
C ALA A 403 -2.78 28.43 22.96
N ILE A 404 -2.44 28.23 24.23
CA ILE A 404 -1.74 27.04 24.74
C ILE A 404 -2.74 25.91 25.02
N LEU A 405 -3.90 26.23 25.61
CA LEU A 405 -4.97 25.29 25.93
C LEU A 405 -5.53 24.59 24.69
N SER A 406 -5.70 25.32 23.58
CA SER A 406 -6.07 24.79 22.25
C SER A 406 -5.08 23.79 21.64
N THR A 407 -3.99 23.45 22.33
CA THR A 407 -3.15 22.30 21.95
C THR A 407 -3.77 20.97 22.35
N VAL A 408 -4.64 20.97 23.37
CA VAL A 408 -5.48 19.88 23.84
C VAL A 408 -6.83 19.92 23.11
N GLY A 409 -7.48 18.76 22.91
CA GLY A 409 -8.87 18.73 22.43
C GLY A 409 -9.84 19.49 23.35
N GLY A 410 -10.84 20.14 22.77
CA GLY A 410 -11.84 20.97 23.47
C GLY A 410 -11.35 22.39 23.81
N GLY A 411 -10.04 22.59 23.96
CA GLY A 411 -9.45 23.88 24.31
C GLY A 411 -9.51 24.94 23.20
N PHE A 412 -9.81 24.56 21.95
CA PHE A 412 -10.04 25.54 20.87
C PHE A 412 -11.48 26.04 20.91
N SER A 413 -12.46 25.15 21.13
CA SER A 413 -13.84 25.55 21.43
C SER A 413 -13.96 26.37 22.70
N GLU A 414 -13.25 26.02 23.78
CA GLU A 414 -13.25 26.84 24.99
C GLU A 414 -12.63 28.23 24.74
N GLY A 415 -11.55 28.31 23.97
CA GLY A 415 -10.96 29.59 23.55
C GLY A 415 -11.92 30.46 22.73
N ILE A 416 -12.73 29.84 21.86
CA ILE A 416 -13.83 30.52 21.15
C ILE A 416 -14.88 31.02 22.15
N VAL A 417 -15.35 30.19 23.08
CA VAL A 417 -16.36 30.57 24.09
C VAL A 417 -15.86 31.71 24.98
N ARG A 418 -14.63 31.64 25.48
CA ARG A 418 -13.96 32.73 26.22
C ARG A 418 -13.95 34.03 25.40
N LYS A 419 -13.79 33.96 24.07
CA LYS A 419 -13.80 35.13 23.19
C LYS A 419 -15.20 35.67 22.88
N LEU A 420 -16.21 34.79 22.78
CA LEU A 420 -17.61 35.18 22.60
C LEU A 420 -18.15 35.92 23.84
N ILE A 421 -17.76 35.48 25.03
CA ILE A 421 -18.09 36.16 26.29
C ILE A 421 -17.54 37.60 26.31
N GLU A 422 -16.27 37.81 25.90
CA GLU A 422 -15.69 39.16 25.79
C GLU A 422 -16.45 40.05 24.80
N ILE A 423 -16.97 39.49 23.71
CA ILE A 423 -17.74 40.24 22.70
C ILE A 423 -19.12 40.65 23.25
N ASP A 424 -19.81 39.75 23.97
CA ASP A 424 -21.10 40.03 24.64
C ASP A 424 -20.94 41.06 25.78
N GLU A 425 -19.95 40.89 26.65
CA GLU A 425 -19.71 41.77 27.80
C GLU A 425 -19.27 43.19 27.42
N LEU A 426 -18.57 43.36 26.30
CA LEU A 426 -18.20 44.68 25.78
C LEU A 426 -19.33 45.35 24.96
N GLY A 427 -20.38 44.62 24.58
CA GLY A 427 -21.47 45.12 23.75
C GLY A 427 -21.08 45.52 22.33
N ILE A 428 -19.91 45.08 21.83
CA ILE A 428 -19.36 45.51 20.52
C ILE A 428 -19.94 44.63 19.41
N ILE A 429 -21.22 44.86 19.11
CA ILE A 429 -21.85 44.54 17.83
C ILE A 429 -21.99 45.87 17.08
N ASP A 430 -20.86 46.44 16.64
CA ASP A 430 -20.80 47.77 16.01
C ASP A 430 -19.84 47.81 14.80
N ASP A 431 -20.16 48.67 13.84
CA ASP A 431 -20.09 48.43 12.38
C ASP A 431 -18.68 48.48 11.73
N GLN A 432 -17.62 48.53 12.53
CA GLN A 432 -16.27 48.89 12.03
C GLN A 432 -15.62 47.85 11.09
N TYR A 433 -16.18 46.63 10.97
CA TYR A 433 -15.64 45.55 10.13
C TYR A 433 -16.68 44.80 9.30
N SER A 434 -17.53 45.54 8.60
CA SER A 434 -18.30 44.98 7.47
C SER A 434 -17.36 44.43 6.37
N PRO A 435 -17.47 43.14 5.97
CA PRO A 435 -16.79 42.61 4.78
C PRO A 435 -17.39 43.20 3.49
N PRO A 436 -16.66 43.20 2.37
CA PRO A 436 -17.16 43.76 1.11
C PRO A 436 -18.44 43.03 0.65
N LYS A 437 -19.46 43.81 0.25
CA LYS A 437 -20.68 43.26 -0.34
C LYS A 437 -20.33 42.54 -1.64
N SER A 438 -20.68 41.27 -1.75
CA SER A 438 -20.54 40.49 -2.98
C SER A 438 -21.40 41.12 -4.09
N SER A 439 -20.76 41.85 -5.01
CA SER A 439 -21.43 42.41 -6.18
C SER A 439 -21.94 41.30 -7.09
N SER A 440 -23.26 41.17 -7.21
CA SER A 440 -23.93 40.18 -8.05
C SER A 440 -23.50 40.31 -9.51
N PHE A 441 -22.70 39.37 -10.00
CA PHE A 441 -22.20 39.37 -11.38
C PHE A 441 -23.24 38.81 -12.38
N THR A 442 -24.42 39.45 -12.39
CA THR A 442 -25.54 39.12 -13.26
C THR A 442 -25.64 40.14 -14.40
N GLY A 443 -24.98 39.86 -15.52
CA GLY A 443 -25.18 40.59 -16.77
C GLY A 443 -23.91 40.94 -17.54
N LEU A 444 -23.50 40.04 -18.45
CA LEU A 444 -23.07 40.39 -19.81
C LEU A 444 -22.81 39.11 -20.61
N ASN A 445 -23.87 38.60 -21.24
CA ASN A 445 -23.75 37.69 -22.37
C ASN A 445 -23.73 38.53 -23.66
N THR A 446 -23.20 37.96 -24.74
CA THR A 446 -23.14 38.52 -26.12
C THR A 446 -22.47 39.89 -26.30
N LEU A 447 -21.28 39.90 -26.89
CA LEU A 447 -21.02 40.56 -28.19
C LEU A 447 -19.61 40.23 -28.74
N GLY A 448 -19.49 40.17 -30.07
CA GLY A 448 -18.24 40.39 -30.81
C GLY A 448 -17.07 39.42 -30.60
N GLY A 449 -17.00 38.36 -31.41
CA GLY A 449 -15.75 37.60 -31.60
C GLY A 449 -14.84 38.29 -32.63
N SER A 450 -13.54 38.36 -32.35
CA SER A 450 -12.50 38.56 -33.37
C SER A 450 -11.19 37.90 -32.94
N SER A 451 -10.38 37.50 -33.91
CA SER A 451 -9.11 36.77 -33.72
C SER A 451 -7.92 37.71 -33.92
N TYR A 452 -6.80 37.50 -33.21
CA TYR A 452 -5.56 36.98 -33.83
C TYR A 452 -4.34 36.86 -32.89
N SER A 453 -3.37 36.09 -33.39
CA SER A 453 -1.91 36.18 -33.15
C SER A 453 -1.33 35.91 -31.75
N ILE A 454 -0.61 34.79 -31.69
CA ILE A 454 0.61 34.65 -30.89
C ILE A 454 1.67 35.60 -31.45
N MET A 455 2.42 36.31 -30.59
CA MET A 455 3.72 36.88 -30.95
C MET A 455 4.75 36.66 -29.83
N ASN A 456 6.02 36.69 -30.23
CA ASN A 456 7.16 36.20 -29.46
C ASN A 456 8.19 37.34 -29.21
N ASN A 457 9.20 37.05 -28.39
CA ASN A 457 10.48 37.79 -28.27
C ASN A 457 10.55 39.13 -27.49
N ASN A 458 11.47 39.11 -26.50
CA ASN A 458 12.52 40.09 -26.23
C ASN A 458 12.19 41.58 -25.96
N LYS A 459 12.42 42.00 -24.70
CA LYS A 459 13.53 42.93 -24.34
C LYS A 459 13.76 43.03 -22.82
N LYS A 460 15.03 43.22 -22.43
CA LYS A 460 15.43 43.69 -21.09
C LYS A 460 15.37 45.22 -21.03
N PRO A 461 15.03 45.82 -19.88
CA PRO A 461 15.54 47.12 -19.47
C PRO A 461 16.76 46.97 -18.57
N ARG A 462 17.81 47.75 -18.81
CA ARG A 462 18.72 48.22 -17.73
C ARG A 462 18.07 49.43 -17.09
N PHE A 463 18.34 49.68 -15.80
CA PHE A 463 18.28 51.04 -15.25
C PHE A 463 19.61 51.36 -14.55
N THR A 464 19.94 52.65 -14.53
CA THR A 464 21.28 53.18 -14.26
C THR A 464 21.34 53.98 -12.97
N ASN A 465 22.55 54.16 -12.45
CA ASN A 465 22.81 55.04 -11.31
C ASN A 465 22.39 56.49 -11.60
N ALA A 466 21.91 57.18 -10.56
CA ALA A 466 21.92 58.63 -10.44
C ALA A 466 22.34 58.98 -9.00
N VAL A 467 23.06 60.09 -8.81
CA VAL A 467 23.71 60.47 -7.54
C VAL A 467 23.49 61.94 -7.25
N SER A 468 23.06 62.28 -6.02
CA SER A 468 23.30 63.59 -5.39
C SER A 468 23.09 63.52 -3.86
N PRO A 469 23.69 64.41 -3.03
CA PRO A 469 23.87 64.19 -1.58
C PRO A 469 23.28 65.32 -0.70
N THR A 470 23.89 65.56 0.48
CA THR A 470 23.63 66.62 1.52
C THR A 470 22.58 66.27 2.59
N LEU A 471 22.66 66.71 3.86
CA LEU A 471 23.74 67.41 4.61
C LEU A 471 23.82 66.93 6.10
N SER A 472 24.74 67.54 6.87
CA SER A 472 25.37 67.13 8.14
C SER A 472 24.76 67.65 9.46
N ASN A 473 25.31 67.15 10.59
CA ASN A 473 25.23 67.65 11.99
C ASN A 473 23.94 67.26 12.76
N ILE A 474 23.89 67.14 14.10
CA ILE A 474 24.60 67.82 15.21
C ILE A 474 25.21 66.84 16.26
N ASN A 475 26.07 67.37 17.16
CA ASN A 475 26.89 66.68 18.16
C ASN A 475 26.26 66.53 19.57
N LYS A 476 26.77 65.54 20.33
CA LYS A 476 27.02 65.46 21.80
C LYS A 476 25.94 65.92 22.82
N VAL A 477 25.80 65.11 23.90
CA VAL A 477 26.12 65.53 25.30
C VAL A 477 26.33 64.27 26.17
N THR A 478 27.00 64.41 27.32
CA THR A 478 27.48 63.32 28.19
C THR A 478 27.11 63.52 29.67
N ASN A 479 27.26 62.44 30.45
CA ASN A 479 27.63 62.38 31.88
C ASN A 479 26.54 62.43 33.00
N LEU A 480 26.75 61.49 33.94
CA LEU A 480 26.61 61.56 35.41
C LEU A 480 25.21 61.88 36.03
N GLY A 481 24.76 61.20 37.09
CA GLY A 481 25.29 60.00 37.78
C GLY A 481 24.92 59.93 39.26
N SER A 482 25.21 58.78 39.92
CA SER A 482 25.22 58.60 41.39
C SER A 482 23.82 58.57 42.09
N ILE A 483 23.60 58.09 43.34
CA ILE A 483 24.48 57.44 44.34
C ILE A 483 23.67 56.62 45.40
N ASN A 484 24.21 55.48 45.89
CA ASN A 484 23.92 54.83 47.21
C ASN A 484 22.46 54.38 47.55
N LYS A 485 22.07 53.62 48.61
CA LYS A 485 22.64 52.63 49.60
C LYS A 485 21.44 52.00 50.37
N SER A 486 21.48 50.95 51.22
CA SER A 486 22.46 49.89 51.58
C SER A 486 21.81 48.87 52.55
N LYS A 487 22.46 47.71 52.80
CA LYS A 487 22.30 46.81 53.97
C LYS A 487 20.98 45.98 54.00
N SER A 488 20.89 44.83 54.70
CA SER A 488 21.85 44.11 55.56
C SER A 488 21.79 42.58 55.43
N ASN A 489 22.92 41.94 55.74
CA ASN A 489 23.14 40.80 56.66
C ASN A 489 21.90 40.25 57.44
N ASN A 490 21.85 38.98 57.90
CA ASN A 490 22.98 38.08 58.23
C ASN A 490 22.64 36.57 58.33
N THR A 491 23.70 35.75 58.28
CA THR A 491 23.90 34.40 58.89
C THR A 491 22.99 33.20 58.57
N ILE A 492 23.65 32.04 58.38
CA ILE A 492 23.11 30.68 58.30
C ILE A 492 23.70 29.84 59.44
N THR A 493 22.88 28.97 60.04
CA THR A 493 23.26 27.89 60.98
C THR A 493 22.27 26.72 60.77
N THR A 494 22.66 25.54 60.26
CA THR A 494 23.22 24.36 60.98
C THR A 494 22.26 23.75 62.02
N ILE A 495 22.06 22.43 62.19
CA ILE A 495 22.66 21.21 61.59
C ILE A 495 21.79 19.98 61.97
N ASN A 496 21.92 18.83 61.29
CA ASN A 496 21.39 17.48 61.66
C ASN A 496 19.85 17.30 61.76
N SER A 497 19.19 16.32 61.14
CA SER A 497 19.32 14.84 61.04
C SER A 497 18.57 14.07 62.12
N MET A 498 17.65 13.17 61.72
CA MET A 498 17.55 11.81 62.27
C MET A 498 16.67 10.91 61.41
N ASN A 499 16.93 9.60 61.46
CA ASN A 499 16.05 8.57 60.90
C ASN A 499 14.88 8.31 61.84
N THR A 500 13.71 7.97 61.28
CA THR A 500 12.89 6.87 61.84
C THR A 500 12.07 6.19 60.76
N SER A 501 12.14 4.86 60.74
CA SER A 501 11.14 3.99 60.12
C SER A 501 9.79 4.06 60.86
N PHE A 502 8.68 3.76 60.19
CA PHE A 502 7.61 2.80 60.60
C PHE A 502 6.47 2.88 59.54
N GLN A 503 6.34 1.86 58.69
CA GLN A 503 5.27 0.84 58.67
C GLN A 503 3.87 1.30 58.22
N PHE A 504 3.17 0.39 57.54
CA PHE A 504 1.83 0.58 56.98
C PHE A 504 0.74 0.59 58.07
N GLY A 505 0.01 1.71 58.20
CA GLY A 505 -1.35 1.72 58.74
C GLY A 505 -2.38 1.65 57.61
N LYS A 506 -3.40 0.79 57.73
CA LYS A 506 -4.54 0.74 56.80
C LYS A 506 -5.65 1.70 57.26
N SER A 507 -6.19 2.49 56.33
CA SER A 507 -7.55 3.03 56.44
C SER A 507 -8.24 2.97 55.07
N ASN A 508 -9.55 2.79 55.07
CA ASN A 508 -10.31 2.47 53.86
C ASN A 508 -10.64 3.71 53.00
N SER A 509 -11.05 3.40 51.77
CA SER A 509 -11.74 4.27 50.81
C SER A 509 -12.58 5.41 51.38
N ASN A 510 -12.43 6.59 50.80
CA ASN A 510 -13.51 7.21 50.02
C ASN A 510 -12.95 8.22 49.00
N ASN A 511 -13.75 8.55 47.99
CA ASN A 511 -13.38 9.52 46.97
C ASN A 511 -13.21 10.92 47.57
N SER A 512 -12.29 11.70 47.00
CA SER A 512 -12.36 13.17 47.04
C SER A 512 -11.98 13.69 45.66
N ASP A 513 -12.99 14.12 44.90
CA ASP A 513 -12.80 14.77 43.62
C ASP A 513 -12.09 16.11 43.81
N GLN A 514 -10.85 16.21 43.33
CA GLN A 514 -10.21 17.52 43.15
C GLN A 514 -10.61 18.07 41.78
N THR A 515 -11.85 18.57 41.72
CA THR A 515 -12.34 19.35 40.58
C THR A 515 -11.44 20.57 40.36
N PRO A 516 -10.97 20.82 39.13
CA PRO A 516 -10.40 22.12 38.80
C PRO A 516 -11.46 23.20 39.07
N ILE A 517 -11.07 24.31 39.69
CA ILE A 517 -12.00 25.39 40.04
C ILE A 517 -12.40 26.12 38.75
N PHE A 518 -13.45 25.63 38.11
CA PHE A 518 -14.07 26.27 36.95
C PHE A 518 -14.87 27.51 37.40
N VAL A 519 -14.92 28.50 36.51
CA VAL A 519 -15.43 29.86 36.68
C VAL A 519 -16.66 29.99 37.60
N SER A 520 -16.46 30.22 38.89
CA SER A 520 -17.53 30.31 39.90
C SER A 520 -17.95 31.75 40.23
N SER A 521 -17.70 32.72 39.33
CA SER A 521 -17.92 34.16 39.60
C SER A 521 -18.09 35.07 38.37
N VAL A 522 -18.25 34.55 37.15
CA VAL A 522 -18.52 35.37 35.95
C VAL A 522 -19.95 35.18 35.48
N ASN A 523 -20.81 36.14 35.87
CA ASN A 523 -22.15 36.45 35.35
C ASN A 523 -23.21 35.32 35.30
N GLU A 524 -24.37 35.58 35.93
CA GLU A 524 -25.59 34.75 35.86
C GLU A 524 -26.12 34.53 34.42
N LYS A 525 -25.63 35.33 33.46
CA LYS A 525 -25.95 35.28 32.04
C LYS A 525 -25.34 34.09 31.30
N ILE A 526 -24.30 33.46 31.83
CA ILE A 526 -23.55 32.40 31.14
C ILE A 526 -23.83 31.06 31.81
N LYS A 527 -24.20 30.05 31.00
CA LYS A 527 -24.44 28.68 31.48
C LYS A 527 -23.75 27.68 30.56
N VAL A 528 -22.96 26.79 31.17
CA VAL A 528 -22.25 25.68 30.54
C VAL A 528 -22.65 24.42 31.31
N ASN A 529 -23.01 23.33 30.62
CA ASN A 529 -23.44 22.10 31.27
C ASN A 529 -22.29 21.14 31.65
N GLU A 530 -21.19 21.13 30.90
CA GLU A 530 -20.05 20.25 31.14
C GLU A 530 -18.68 20.90 30.86
N ASP A 531 -17.64 20.37 31.53
CA ASP A 531 -16.22 20.68 31.27
C ASP A 531 -15.80 20.27 29.84
N PHE A 532 -15.02 21.11 29.17
CA PHE A 532 -14.47 20.87 27.83
C PHE A 532 -13.43 19.74 27.78
N HIS A 533 -12.83 19.34 28.90
CA HIS A 533 -11.60 18.56 28.92
C HIS A 533 -11.77 17.02 29.02
N SER A 534 -12.93 16.53 29.46
CA SER A 534 -13.19 15.09 29.68
C SER A 534 -13.76 14.40 28.43
N ILE A 535 -12.90 14.09 27.44
CA ILE A 535 -13.35 13.70 26.08
C ILE A 535 -12.98 12.26 25.68
N SER A 536 -13.96 11.48 25.22
CA SER A 536 -13.77 10.14 24.62
C SER A 536 -13.06 10.19 23.27
N HIS A 537 -12.31 9.14 22.91
CA HIS A 537 -11.70 9.01 21.58
C HIS A 537 -12.68 8.52 20.50
N TYR A 538 -13.77 7.86 20.91
CA TYR A 538 -14.67 7.15 20.00
C TYR A 538 -15.94 7.92 19.67
N LYS A 539 -16.48 8.67 20.64
CA LYS A 539 -17.71 9.46 20.49
C LYS A 539 -17.43 10.94 20.77
N ALA A 540 -18.03 11.83 19.99
CA ALA A 540 -17.91 13.27 20.20
C ALA A 540 -18.56 13.69 21.54
N LYS A 541 -17.95 14.68 22.22
CA LYS A 541 -18.55 15.27 23.43
C LYS A 541 -19.46 16.42 23.06
N THR A 542 -20.69 16.42 23.58
CA THR A 542 -21.63 17.55 23.50
C THR A 542 -21.42 18.50 24.66
N ILE A 543 -21.44 19.81 24.40
CA ILE A 543 -21.42 20.87 25.41
C ILE A 543 -22.43 21.94 24.97
N ASP A 544 -23.36 22.29 25.84
CA ASP A 544 -24.35 23.34 25.59
C ASP A 544 -23.96 24.60 26.36
N VAL A 545 -23.76 25.69 25.61
CA VAL A 545 -23.32 26.98 26.12
C VAL A 545 -24.38 28.04 25.81
N THR A 546 -24.80 28.79 26.82
CA THR A 546 -25.66 29.98 26.64
C THR A 546 -24.83 31.25 26.87
N ILE A 547 -24.86 32.17 25.90
CA ILE A 547 -24.20 33.49 25.97
C ILE A 547 -25.22 34.55 25.53
N GLY A 548 -25.66 35.40 26.45
CA GLY A 548 -26.72 36.37 26.19
C GLY A 548 -28.01 35.67 25.74
N SER A 549 -28.50 36.02 24.55
CA SER A 549 -29.64 35.35 23.88
C SER A 549 -29.27 34.06 23.13
N HIS A 550 -27.98 33.81 22.88
CA HIS A 550 -27.51 32.77 21.98
C HIS A 550 -27.34 31.42 22.70
N LYS A 551 -27.96 30.38 22.14
CA LYS A 551 -27.71 28.98 22.51
C LYS A 551 -26.75 28.35 21.51
N ILE A 552 -25.55 28.03 21.96
CA ILE A 552 -24.47 27.47 21.16
C ILE A 552 -24.25 26.04 21.62
N LYS A 553 -24.59 25.08 20.77
CA LYS A 553 -24.38 23.65 21.03
C LYS A 553 -23.10 23.21 20.32
N ILE A 554 -22.15 22.70 21.09
CA ILE A 554 -20.78 22.42 20.65
C ILE A 554 -20.57 20.91 20.62
N ALA A 555 -19.98 20.39 19.54
CA ALA A 555 -19.36 19.06 19.55
C ALA A 555 -17.83 19.19 19.63
N VAL A 556 -17.19 18.34 20.44
CA VAL A 556 -15.74 18.19 20.48
C VAL A 556 -15.37 16.78 20.00
N CYS A 557 -14.80 16.69 18.80
CA CYS A 557 -14.39 15.45 18.15
C CYS A 557 -12.89 15.19 18.39
N ASN A 558 -12.58 14.19 19.20
CA ASN A 558 -11.25 13.89 19.71
C ASN A 558 -10.62 12.65 19.04
N GLY A 559 -10.59 12.66 17.71
CA GLY A 559 -10.16 11.57 16.85
C GLY A 559 -11.04 11.50 15.59
N ILE A 560 -10.49 10.98 14.48
CA ILE A 560 -11.25 10.89 13.22
C ILE A 560 -12.48 9.98 13.33
N GLY A 561 -12.45 8.91 14.14
CA GLY A 561 -13.64 8.09 14.41
C GLY A 561 -14.83 8.90 14.95
N SER A 562 -14.62 9.77 15.93
CA SER A 562 -15.70 10.56 16.54
C SER A 562 -16.35 11.59 15.60
N VAL A 563 -15.59 12.18 14.66
CA VAL A 563 -16.18 13.05 13.63
C VAL A 563 -16.83 12.22 12.51
N ARG A 564 -16.25 11.06 12.18
CA ARG A 564 -16.82 10.13 11.21
C ARG A 564 -18.20 9.65 11.64
N GLU A 565 -18.38 9.27 12.91
CA GLU A 565 -19.67 8.89 13.49
C GLU A 565 -20.73 9.98 13.25
N LEU A 566 -20.46 11.23 13.65
CA LEU A 566 -21.38 12.35 13.47
C LEU A 566 -21.71 12.68 12.00
N ILE A 567 -20.78 12.44 11.06
CA ILE A 567 -21.01 12.71 9.63
C ILE A 567 -21.74 11.54 8.96
N ASP A 568 -21.40 10.30 9.30
CA ASP A 568 -22.02 9.08 8.76
C ASP A 568 -23.48 8.92 9.25
N SER A 569 -23.84 9.50 10.41
CA SER A 569 -25.22 9.52 10.95
C SER A 569 -26.02 10.79 10.67
N ASP A 570 -25.43 11.80 10.02
CA ASP A 570 -25.96 13.17 9.88
C ASP A 570 -26.23 13.93 11.20
N GLU A 571 -25.87 13.37 12.37
CA GLU A 571 -26.03 14.02 13.66
C GLU A 571 -25.27 15.35 13.79
N TYR A 572 -24.23 15.58 12.98
CA TYR A 572 -23.48 16.84 12.95
C TYR A 572 -24.37 18.08 12.75
N LEU A 573 -25.51 17.94 12.06
CA LEU A 573 -26.49 19.02 11.85
C LEU A 573 -27.17 19.50 13.15
N ASN A 574 -27.09 18.72 14.24
CA ASN A 574 -27.67 19.05 15.55
C ASN A 574 -26.78 19.97 16.41
N TYR A 575 -25.77 20.63 15.83
CA TYR A 575 -24.77 21.43 16.52
C TYR A 575 -24.56 22.80 15.84
N THR A 576 -24.07 23.77 16.60
CA THR A 576 -23.72 25.12 16.14
C THR A 576 -22.24 25.22 15.80
N LEU A 577 -21.36 24.58 16.59
CA LEU A 577 -19.91 24.59 16.45
C LEU A 577 -19.36 23.17 16.61
N ILE A 578 -18.38 22.76 15.81
CA ILE A 578 -17.71 21.46 15.92
C ILE A 578 -16.19 21.65 15.88
N GLU A 579 -15.52 21.33 17.00
CA GLU A 579 -14.06 21.21 17.05
C GLU A 579 -13.64 19.82 16.54
N VAL A 580 -12.64 19.73 15.65
CA VAL A 580 -12.12 18.45 15.17
C VAL A 580 -10.61 18.35 15.31
N SER A 581 -10.18 17.60 16.32
CA SER A 581 -8.78 17.18 16.49
C SER A 581 -8.60 15.76 15.95
N SER A 582 -7.84 15.59 14.86
CA SER A 582 -7.62 14.24 14.28
C SER A 582 -6.68 13.34 15.08
N CYS A 583 -5.92 13.90 16.03
CA CYS A 583 -5.02 13.16 16.92
C CYS A 583 -5.71 13.03 18.29
N PRO A 584 -5.81 11.81 18.88
CA PRO A 584 -6.38 11.61 20.21
C PRO A 584 -5.71 12.50 21.26
N GLY A 585 -6.52 13.23 22.02
CA GLY A 585 -6.14 14.25 23.00
C GLY A 585 -5.64 15.59 22.44
N GLY A 586 -5.58 15.75 21.11
CA GLY A 586 -5.19 17.00 20.44
C GLY A 586 -3.75 17.04 19.91
N SER A 587 -3.32 18.22 19.46
CA SER A 587 -1.98 18.45 18.87
C SER A 587 -0.81 18.22 19.83
N ILE A 588 -1.04 18.29 21.15
CA ILE A 588 -0.06 17.95 22.19
C ILE A 588 0.34 16.45 22.17
N PHE A 589 -0.41 15.60 21.44
CA PHE A 589 -0.10 14.19 21.16
C PHE A 589 -0.01 13.89 19.65
N GLY A 590 0.18 14.92 18.82
CA GLY A 590 0.26 14.78 17.37
C GLY A 590 1.44 13.96 16.85
N GLY A 591 1.37 13.48 15.61
CA GLY A 591 2.37 12.58 15.03
C GLY A 591 3.80 13.14 14.87
N GLY A 592 4.03 14.43 15.14
CA GLY A 592 5.35 15.06 15.20
C GLY A 592 5.93 15.21 16.62
N GLN A 593 5.23 14.73 17.64
CA GLN A 593 5.66 14.81 19.04
C GLN A 593 6.84 13.86 19.37
N PRO A 594 7.48 14.01 20.54
CA PRO A 594 8.50 13.09 21.04
C PRO A 594 8.05 11.63 21.06
N ARG A 595 8.93 10.73 20.57
CA ARG A 595 8.79 9.28 20.76
C ARG A 595 9.34 8.89 22.14
N VAL A 596 8.46 8.78 23.14
CA VAL A 596 8.84 8.46 24.52
C VAL A 596 8.13 7.18 24.93
N LYS A 597 8.88 6.10 25.19
CA LYS A 597 8.31 4.74 25.19
C LYS A 597 7.89 4.23 26.56
N SER A 598 8.65 4.54 27.59
CA SER A 598 8.29 4.27 28.97
C SER A 598 7.32 5.34 29.48
N TYR A 599 6.30 4.94 30.24
CA TYR A 599 5.38 5.84 30.96
C TYR A 599 4.51 6.76 30.08
N GLN A 600 4.14 6.32 28.86
CA GLN A 600 3.33 7.11 27.90
C GLN A 600 2.10 7.79 28.53
N LYS A 601 1.30 7.07 29.34
CA LYS A 601 0.12 7.66 30.01
C LYS A 601 0.46 8.64 31.14
N GLU A 602 1.55 8.41 31.86
CA GLU A 602 1.99 9.33 32.91
C GLU A 602 2.50 10.63 32.28
N LEU A 603 3.17 10.55 31.13
CA LEU A 603 3.54 11.69 30.30
C LEU A 603 2.32 12.41 29.71
N GLU A 604 1.30 11.67 29.25
CA GLU A 604 0.03 12.26 28.80
C GLU A 604 -0.64 13.06 29.94
N ALA A 605 -0.74 12.49 31.14
CA ALA A 605 -1.23 13.19 32.32
C ALA A 605 -0.33 14.37 32.75
N SER A 606 0.99 14.22 32.65
CA SER A 606 1.99 15.25 33.02
C SER A 606 1.92 16.47 32.09
N ARG A 607 1.78 16.26 30.77
CA ARG A 607 1.56 17.34 29.79
C ARG A 607 0.24 18.07 30.04
N LEU A 608 -0.85 17.33 30.24
CA LEU A 608 -2.17 17.92 30.51
C LEU A 608 -2.15 18.75 31.80
N LYS A 609 -1.64 18.17 32.89
CA LYS A 609 -1.50 18.87 34.18
C LYS A 609 -0.70 20.17 34.04
N ALA A 610 0.47 20.12 33.38
CA ALA A 610 1.30 21.31 33.21
C ALA A 610 0.64 22.40 32.33
N ILE A 611 -0.22 22.02 31.38
CA ILE A 611 -1.03 22.96 30.58
C ILE A 611 -2.14 23.60 31.42
N TYR A 612 -2.87 22.84 32.24
CA TYR A 612 -3.91 23.39 33.13
C TYR A 612 -3.32 24.24 34.26
N GLU A 613 -2.19 23.85 34.85
CA GLU A 613 -1.44 24.69 35.80
C GLU A 613 -0.97 26.00 35.16
N PHE A 614 -0.58 25.98 33.87
CA PHE A 614 -0.23 27.18 33.12
C PHE A 614 -1.44 28.08 32.84
N ASP A 615 -2.60 27.53 32.42
CA ASP A 615 -3.81 28.33 32.21
C ASP A 615 -4.31 28.95 33.53
N ASN A 616 -4.28 28.20 34.63
CA ASN A 616 -4.73 28.68 35.93
C ASN A 616 -3.80 29.73 36.56
N SER A 617 -2.50 29.71 36.25
CA SER A 617 -1.56 30.74 36.70
C SER A 617 -1.44 31.96 35.76
N THR A 618 -2.02 31.90 34.57
CA THR A 618 -1.92 32.98 33.57
C THR A 618 -3.09 33.97 33.67
N GLN A 619 -2.77 35.25 33.87
CA GLN A 619 -3.77 36.32 33.93
C GLN A 619 -4.49 36.56 32.57
N ARG A 620 -3.76 36.50 31.45
CA ARG A 620 -4.32 36.82 30.12
C ARG A 620 -4.91 35.58 29.45
N LYS A 621 -6.10 35.19 29.89
CA LYS A 621 -6.77 33.97 29.42
C LYS A 621 -7.41 34.07 28.04
N ILE A 622 -8.04 35.20 27.71
CA ILE A 622 -8.89 35.33 26.52
C ILE A 622 -8.07 35.56 25.24
N PRO A 623 -8.42 34.98 24.08
CA PRO A 623 -7.75 35.26 22.80
C PRO A 623 -7.77 36.75 22.43
N PHE A 624 -6.61 37.30 22.10
CA PHE A 624 -6.47 38.74 21.81
C PHE A 624 -5.58 39.01 20.60
N PHE A 625 -5.76 40.18 19.98
CA PHE A 625 -4.80 40.72 19.03
C PHE A 625 -3.87 41.69 19.74
N ASN A 626 -2.55 41.55 19.59
CA ASN A 626 -1.59 42.44 20.25
C ASN A 626 -1.68 43.85 19.64
N SER A 627 -2.23 44.81 20.38
CA SER A 627 -2.44 46.21 19.92
C SER A 627 -1.15 46.94 19.52
N SER A 628 0.02 46.47 19.98
CA SER A 628 1.30 47.01 19.51
C SER A 628 1.63 46.68 18.04
N ILE A 629 0.92 45.72 17.42
CA ILE A 629 0.94 45.47 15.97
C ILE A 629 0.23 46.61 15.20
N ILE A 630 -0.77 47.26 15.81
CA ILE A 630 -1.58 48.31 15.17
C ILE A 630 -0.88 49.67 15.29
N ASN A 631 -0.26 49.95 16.45
CA ASN A 631 0.12 51.32 16.85
C ASN A 631 1.63 51.66 16.83
N LYS A 632 2.53 50.83 16.27
CA LYS A 632 3.99 51.12 16.26
C LYS A 632 4.64 51.26 14.88
N GLY A 633 4.64 52.49 14.38
CA GLY A 633 5.71 53.07 13.56
C GLY A 633 5.86 52.56 12.12
N ASN A 634 5.43 53.37 11.15
CA ASN A 634 5.56 53.20 9.69
C ASN A 634 4.95 51.92 9.06
N PHE A 635 4.67 50.88 9.84
CA PHE A 635 3.95 49.68 9.41
C PHE A 635 2.53 49.69 9.98
N SER A 636 1.67 50.54 9.43
CA SER A 636 0.24 50.52 9.74
C SER A 636 -0.41 49.28 9.15
N ILE A 637 -0.60 48.24 9.96
CA ILE A 637 -1.54 47.18 9.63
C ILE A 637 -2.93 47.71 9.98
N SER A 638 -3.63 48.30 9.01
CA SER A 638 -5.06 48.54 9.18
C SER A 638 -5.74 47.19 9.46
N PRO A 639 -6.70 47.07 10.39
CA PRO A 639 -7.27 45.75 10.69
C PRO A 639 -8.05 45.15 9.50
N GLN A 640 -8.36 45.94 8.46
CA GLN A 640 -8.79 45.47 7.14
C GLN A 640 -7.79 44.48 6.50
N ILE A 641 -6.48 44.63 6.74
CA ILE A 641 -5.44 43.70 6.26
C ILE A 641 -5.57 42.32 6.92
N ILE A 642 -6.16 42.24 8.12
CA ILE A 642 -6.45 40.96 8.83
C ILE A 642 -7.69 40.28 8.23
N VAL A 643 -8.59 41.04 7.60
CA VAL A 643 -9.80 40.55 6.92
C VAL A 643 -9.58 40.38 5.40
N ASN A 644 -8.37 40.67 4.90
CA ASN A 644 -8.05 40.63 3.48
C ASN A 644 -7.89 39.17 3.00
N GLU A 645 -8.68 38.76 2.00
CA GLU A 645 -8.90 37.36 1.59
C GLU A 645 -7.60 36.56 1.42
N SER A 646 -6.58 37.11 0.76
CA SER A 646 -5.30 36.40 0.55
C SER A 646 -4.48 36.13 1.82
N THR A 647 -4.86 36.71 2.97
CA THR A 647 -4.07 36.64 4.22
C THR A 647 -4.56 35.57 5.19
N THR A 648 -5.84 35.62 5.57
CA THR A 648 -6.45 34.81 6.63
C THR A 648 -7.40 33.74 6.11
N PHE A 649 -8.05 33.99 4.97
CA PHE A 649 -8.89 33.01 4.30
C PHE A 649 -8.02 32.08 3.45
N HIS A 650 -8.52 30.87 3.18
CA HIS A 650 -8.07 30.13 1.99
C HIS A 650 -8.60 30.86 0.75
N GLU A 651 -7.79 30.97 -0.31
CA GLU A 651 -8.39 31.15 -1.65
C GLU A 651 -9.38 30.00 -1.85
N PRO A 652 -10.61 30.29 -2.29
CA PRO A 652 -11.74 29.43 -2.02
C PRO A 652 -11.46 28.03 -2.56
N HIS A 653 -11.49 27.03 -1.66
CA HIS A 653 -11.22 25.64 -2.02
C HIS A 653 -12.15 25.17 -3.16
N GLU A 654 -13.24 25.88 -3.44
CA GLU A 654 -14.07 25.78 -4.64
C GLU A 654 -13.36 25.34 -5.92
N THR A 655 -12.15 25.79 -6.27
CA THR A 655 -11.52 25.31 -7.51
C THR A 655 -11.22 23.80 -7.42
N ALA A 656 -10.40 23.38 -6.45
CA ALA A 656 -10.06 21.97 -6.25
C ALA A 656 -11.26 21.13 -5.75
N ILE A 657 -12.19 21.72 -4.98
CA ILE A 657 -13.39 21.06 -4.46
C ILE A 657 -14.45 20.92 -5.56
N LYS A 658 -14.75 21.94 -6.39
CA LYS A 658 -15.69 21.79 -7.51
C LYS A 658 -15.12 20.89 -8.61
N GLU A 659 -13.80 20.88 -8.83
CA GLU A 659 -13.18 19.87 -9.67
C GLU A 659 -13.33 18.47 -9.07
N ASN A 660 -13.01 18.24 -7.80
CA ASN A 660 -13.22 16.94 -7.15
C ASN A 660 -14.70 16.54 -7.07
N ILE A 661 -15.64 17.46 -6.89
CA ILE A 661 -17.10 17.21 -6.93
C ILE A 661 -17.54 16.84 -8.34
N LYS A 662 -17.04 17.53 -9.39
CA LYS A 662 -17.28 17.13 -10.78
C LYS A 662 -16.73 15.73 -11.04
N LEU A 663 -15.47 15.47 -10.67
CA LEU A 663 -14.83 14.17 -10.84
C LEU A 663 -15.63 13.08 -10.11
N LEU A 664 -15.98 13.26 -8.84
CA LEU A 664 -16.75 12.29 -8.07
C LEU A 664 -18.17 12.06 -8.61
N LYS A 665 -18.86 13.08 -9.15
CA LYS A 665 -20.17 12.89 -9.82
C LYS A 665 -20.06 12.31 -11.24
N LEU A 666 -18.88 12.37 -11.86
CA LEU A 666 -18.58 11.70 -13.12
C LEU A 666 -18.11 10.24 -12.92
N MET A 667 -17.56 9.91 -11.76
CA MET A 667 -17.08 8.57 -11.44
C MET A 667 -18.27 7.61 -11.18
N PRO A 668 -18.44 6.53 -11.97
CA PRO A 668 -19.51 5.56 -11.76
C PRO A 668 -19.32 4.74 -10.47
N LEU A 669 -20.43 4.38 -9.83
CA LEU A 669 -20.45 3.31 -8.85
C LEU A 669 -20.34 1.96 -9.57
N VAL A 670 -19.29 1.20 -9.30
CA VAL A 670 -19.14 -0.15 -9.83
C VAL A 670 -19.60 -1.17 -8.79
N VAL A 671 -20.62 -1.96 -9.13
CA VAL A 671 -21.30 -2.90 -8.23
C VAL A 671 -21.13 -4.32 -8.77
N TYR A 672 -20.95 -5.32 -7.91
CA TYR A 672 -20.91 -6.73 -8.34
C TYR A 672 -21.78 -7.67 -7.50
N CYS A 673 -22.54 -8.53 -8.19
CA CYS A 673 -23.24 -9.71 -7.70
C CYS A 673 -22.48 -10.95 -8.21
N SER A 674 -21.85 -11.73 -7.33
CA SER A 674 -21.01 -12.88 -7.69
C SER A 674 -20.55 -13.65 -6.47
N ASN A 675 -20.62 -14.98 -6.55
CA ASN A 675 -20.05 -15.90 -5.56
C ASN A 675 -18.56 -16.22 -5.88
N ASP A 676 -18.12 -16.08 -7.14
CA ASP A 676 -16.75 -16.38 -7.61
C ASP A 676 -15.80 -15.15 -7.59
N LYS A 677 -14.55 -15.36 -8.04
CA LYS A 677 -13.51 -14.34 -8.23
C LYS A 677 -13.60 -13.68 -9.61
N THR A 678 -14.29 -14.28 -10.58
CA THR A 678 -14.29 -13.88 -12.00
C THR A 678 -14.95 -12.51 -12.21
N ILE A 679 -16.27 -12.40 -12.00
CA ILE A 679 -17.00 -11.13 -12.08
C ILE A 679 -16.44 -10.08 -11.10
N LYS A 680 -16.08 -10.52 -9.89
CA LYS A 680 -15.41 -9.68 -8.88
C LYS A 680 -14.08 -9.09 -9.38
N THR A 681 -13.40 -9.71 -10.34
CA THR A 681 -12.18 -9.19 -10.98
C THR A 681 -12.52 -8.20 -12.10
N TYR A 682 -13.51 -8.49 -12.94
CA TYR A 682 -13.97 -7.54 -13.98
C TYR A 682 -14.49 -6.23 -13.38
N ALA A 683 -15.26 -6.32 -12.30
CA ALA A 683 -15.69 -5.17 -11.51
C ALA A 683 -14.50 -4.38 -10.93
N ARG A 684 -13.46 -5.06 -10.41
CA ARG A 684 -12.25 -4.40 -9.89
C ARG A 684 -11.44 -3.69 -10.98
N LEU A 685 -11.26 -4.32 -12.14
CA LEU A 685 -10.56 -3.73 -13.29
C LEU A 685 -11.30 -2.47 -13.79
N THR A 686 -12.62 -2.58 -13.93
CA THR A 686 -13.49 -1.46 -14.34
C THR A 686 -13.48 -0.33 -13.33
N ALA A 687 -13.57 -0.64 -12.03
CA ALA A 687 -13.45 0.36 -10.98
C ALA A 687 -12.07 1.05 -10.99
N SER A 688 -11.00 0.30 -11.23
CA SER A 688 -9.65 0.86 -11.36
C SER A 688 -9.52 1.80 -12.55
N HIS A 689 -10.14 1.49 -13.69
CA HIS A 689 -10.18 2.36 -14.87
C HIS A 689 -10.90 3.69 -14.56
N PHE A 690 -12.00 3.64 -13.80
CA PHE A 690 -12.74 4.82 -13.33
C PHE A 690 -12.21 5.43 -12.02
N MET A 691 -11.03 5.00 -11.55
CA MET A 691 -10.41 5.40 -10.26
C MET A 691 -11.31 5.25 -9.00
N CYS A 692 -12.39 4.48 -9.09
CA CYS A 692 -13.37 4.26 -8.03
C CYS A 692 -13.14 2.90 -7.33
N LYS A 693 -14.14 2.39 -6.60
CA LYS A 693 -14.10 1.06 -5.95
C LYS A 693 -15.24 0.19 -6.45
N SER A 694 -14.94 -1.07 -6.73
CA SER A 694 -15.93 -2.13 -6.90
C SER A 694 -16.53 -2.51 -5.54
N VAL A 695 -17.84 -2.34 -5.34
CA VAL A 695 -18.53 -2.76 -4.11
C VAL A 695 -19.35 -4.03 -4.35
N PRO A 696 -19.40 -4.97 -3.38
CA PRO A 696 -20.37 -6.06 -3.44
C PRO A 696 -21.78 -5.47 -3.30
N MET A 697 -22.73 -6.01 -4.06
CA MET A 697 -24.09 -5.46 -4.19
C MET A 697 -24.83 -5.34 -2.84
N MET A 698 -24.62 -6.26 -1.89
CA MET A 698 -25.13 -6.23 -0.51
C MET A 698 -24.69 -5.02 0.34
N ASN A 699 -23.74 -4.20 -0.11
CA ASN A 699 -23.36 -2.96 0.58
C ASN A 699 -24.32 -1.80 0.27
N ILE A 700 -25.18 -1.94 -0.74
CA ILE A 700 -26.31 -1.03 -0.99
C ILE A 700 -27.38 -1.37 0.06
N LYS A 701 -27.68 -0.42 0.96
CA LYS A 701 -28.61 -0.64 2.07
C LYS A 701 -30.03 -0.15 1.76
N SER A 702 -30.14 0.78 0.82
CA SER A 702 -31.37 1.45 0.41
C SER A 702 -31.28 1.90 -1.05
N ILE A 703 -32.41 2.14 -1.69
CA ILE A 703 -32.43 2.72 -3.04
C ILE A 703 -31.91 4.18 -3.03
N ASN A 704 -32.02 4.87 -1.89
CA ASN A 704 -31.38 6.16 -1.63
C ASN A 704 -29.84 6.15 -1.66
N ASP A 705 -29.19 4.98 -1.67
CA ASP A 705 -27.75 4.88 -1.93
C ASP A 705 -27.39 5.05 -3.43
N LEU A 706 -28.34 4.86 -4.34
CA LEU A 706 -28.11 4.94 -5.79
C LEU A 706 -27.97 6.39 -6.28
N PHE A 707 -28.84 7.31 -5.82
CA PHE A 707 -28.82 8.74 -6.17
C PHE A 707 -27.55 9.49 -5.75
N LYS A 708 -26.63 8.84 -5.02
CA LYS A 708 -25.30 9.37 -4.69
C LYS A 708 -24.38 9.44 -5.92
N TYR A 709 -24.77 8.80 -7.02
CA TYR A 709 -23.99 8.69 -8.26
C TYR A 709 -24.88 8.98 -9.49
N ASN A 710 -24.31 9.60 -10.53
CA ASN A 710 -25.01 9.78 -11.81
C ASN A 710 -25.00 8.50 -12.68
N TYR A 711 -24.00 7.63 -12.46
CA TYR A 711 -23.73 6.44 -13.27
C TYR A 711 -23.51 5.22 -12.38
N ILE A 712 -24.13 4.09 -12.72
CA ILE A 712 -23.89 2.80 -12.05
C ILE A 712 -23.55 1.72 -13.09
N ILE A 713 -22.55 0.91 -12.78
CA ILE A 713 -22.13 -0.22 -13.61
C ILE A 713 -22.30 -1.49 -12.78
N PHE A 714 -23.26 -2.33 -13.19
CA PHE A 714 -23.53 -3.62 -12.54
C PHE A 714 -22.78 -4.75 -13.25
N PHE A 715 -22.10 -5.57 -12.47
CA PHE A 715 -21.58 -6.86 -12.90
C PHE A 715 -22.36 -7.98 -12.20
N ILE A 716 -22.89 -8.92 -12.97
CA ILE A 716 -23.74 -10.02 -12.48
C ILE A 716 -23.13 -11.36 -12.87
N GLU A 717 -23.20 -12.31 -11.94
CA GLU A 717 -22.95 -13.73 -12.17
C GLU A 717 -24.23 -14.48 -11.76
N GLU A 718 -24.79 -15.23 -12.69
CA GLU A 718 -25.89 -16.16 -12.46
C GLU A 718 -25.28 -17.49 -12.00
N ASP A 719 -25.83 -18.05 -10.91
CA ASP A 719 -25.30 -19.25 -10.25
C ASP A 719 -26.23 -20.43 -10.56
N GLU A 720 -25.80 -21.30 -11.47
CA GLU A 720 -26.58 -22.46 -11.95
C GLU A 720 -26.79 -23.52 -10.84
N ASP A 721 -25.97 -23.52 -9.79
CA ASP A 721 -26.01 -24.48 -8.67
C ASP A 721 -26.90 -24.02 -7.48
N GLU A 722 -27.45 -22.80 -7.48
CA GLU A 722 -28.29 -22.29 -6.37
C GLU A 722 -29.79 -22.24 -6.68
N VAL A 723 -30.62 -22.74 -5.75
CA VAL A 723 -32.11 -22.75 -5.80
C VAL A 723 -32.74 -21.37 -6.10
N MET A 724 -32.02 -20.30 -5.77
CA MET A 724 -32.23 -18.97 -6.35
C MET A 724 -30.92 -18.60 -7.05
N SER A 725 -30.94 -18.51 -8.38
CA SER A 725 -29.75 -18.29 -9.23
C SER A 725 -29.03 -16.96 -9.02
N ILE A 726 -29.53 -16.11 -8.11
CA ILE A 726 -28.92 -14.86 -7.66
C ILE A 726 -27.89 -15.17 -6.56
N ALA A 727 -26.62 -14.90 -6.85
CA ALA A 727 -25.51 -15.05 -5.89
C ALA A 727 -25.78 -14.35 -4.54
N LYS A 728 -25.21 -14.91 -3.46
CA LYS A 728 -25.57 -14.58 -2.06
C LYS A 728 -25.37 -13.12 -1.70
N ASN A 729 -24.42 -12.46 -2.35
CA ASN A 729 -24.13 -11.03 -2.14
C ASN A 729 -25.02 -10.07 -2.95
N GLY A 730 -25.96 -10.56 -3.78
CA GLY A 730 -26.94 -9.76 -4.50
C GLY A 730 -28.36 -9.82 -3.93
N ARG A 731 -28.78 -10.96 -3.35
CA ARG A 731 -30.18 -11.25 -2.97
C ARG A 731 -30.92 -10.12 -2.25
N LYS A 732 -30.29 -9.48 -1.25
CA LYS A 732 -30.90 -8.35 -0.51
C LYS A 732 -31.19 -7.14 -1.39
N PHE A 733 -30.32 -6.83 -2.35
CA PHE A 733 -30.54 -5.72 -3.28
C PHE A 733 -31.64 -6.05 -4.30
N PHE A 734 -31.68 -7.29 -4.80
CA PHE A 734 -32.78 -7.73 -5.67
C PHE A 734 -34.14 -7.67 -4.96
N GLN A 735 -34.20 -8.00 -3.67
CA GLN A 735 -35.40 -7.77 -2.86
C GLN A 735 -35.71 -6.27 -2.73
N LEU A 736 -34.73 -5.45 -2.32
CA LEU A 736 -34.91 -3.99 -2.15
C LEU A 736 -35.36 -3.24 -3.41
N ILE A 737 -34.83 -3.59 -4.59
CA ILE A 737 -35.22 -2.94 -5.85
C ILE A 737 -36.60 -3.42 -6.32
N HIS A 738 -36.98 -4.67 -6.03
CA HIS A 738 -38.28 -5.20 -6.41
C HIS A 738 -39.42 -4.63 -5.53
N GLU A 739 -39.19 -4.50 -4.22
CA GLU A 739 -40.13 -3.96 -3.24
C GLU A 739 -40.23 -2.42 -3.26
N SER A 740 -39.27 -1.71 -3.86
CA SER A 740 -39.24 -0.24 -3.94
C SER A 740 -40.16 0.33 -5.03
N PHE A 741 -40.76 1.50 -4.74
CA PHE A 741 -41.51 2.33 -5.69
C PHE A 741 -40.80 3.68 -5.99
N ASP A 742 -39.51 3.79 -5.68
CA ASP A 742 -38.74 5.04 -5.81
C ASP A 742 -38.47 5.40 -7.29
N ASP A 743 -38.66 6.68 -7.64
CA ASP A 743 -38.42 7.21 -9.00
C ASP A 743 -36.92 7.51 -9.23
N LEU A 744 -36.25 6.67 -10.01
CA LEU A 744 -34.82 6.76 -10.34
C LEU A 744 -34.52 7.77 -11.47
N THR A 745 -35.43 8.69 -11.77
CA THR A 745 -35.24 9.74 -12.78
C THR A 745 -33.90 10.46 -12.61
N GLY A 746 -33.09 10.45 -13.69
CA GLY A 746 -31.75 11.04 -13.73
C GLY A 746 -30.60 10.06 -13.45
N LEU A 747 -30.88 8.87 -12.91
CA LEU A 747 -29.90 7.79 -12.77
C LEU A 747 -29.61 7.16 -14.14
N SER A 748 -28.33 6.97 -14.47
CA SER A 748 -27.90 6.23 -15.66
C SER A 748 -27.20 4.92 -15.29
N PHE A 749 -27.43 3.84 -16.02
CA PHE A 749 -26.81 2.54 -15.72
C PHE A 749 -26.33 1.75 -16.94
N VAL A 750 -25.47 0.75 -16.69
CA VAL A 750 -25.08 -0.31 -17.64
C VAL A 750 -24.94 -1.64 -16.88
N ILE A 751 -25.23 -2.76 -17.54
CA ILE A 751 -25.08 -4.12 -16.99
C ILE A 751 -24.13 -4.97 -17.86
N PHE A 752 -23.27 -5.75 -17.21
CA PHE A 752 -22.52 -6.88 -17.76
C PHE A 752 -22.89 -8.14 -16.97
N SER A 753 -23.27 -9.23 -17.64
CA SER A 753 -23.79 -10.44 -17.00
C SER A 753 -23.12 -11.70 -17.52
N ILE A 754 -22.72 -12.59 -16.62
CA ILE A 754 -22.48 -14.00 -16.96
C ILE A 754 -23.79 -14.74 -16.67
N GLY A 755 -24.45 -15.24 -17.71
CA GLY A 755 -25.87 -15.59 -17.70
C GLY A 755 -26.75 -14.46 -18.24
N GLU A 756 -28.01 -14.79 -18.56
CA GLU A 756 -28.94 -13.90 -19.29
C GLU A 756 -30.11 -13.37 -18.45
N THR A 757 -30.68 -14.21 -17.56
CA THR A 757 -32.03 -14.00 -17.00
C THR A 757 -32.07 -12.90 -15.94
N ILE A 758 -31.06 -12.86 -15.06
CA ILE A 758 -30.97 -11.95 -13.92
C ILE A 758 -30.46 -10.58 -14.39
N GLY A 759 -29.56 -10.56 -15.37
CA GLY A 759 -29.11 -9.33 -16.05
C GLY A 759 -30.28 -8.55 -16.66
N GLU A 760 -31.14 -9.23 -17.43
CA GLU A 760 -32.36 -8.63 -17.98
C GLU A 760 -33.37 -8.25 -16.90
N THR A 761 -33.57 -9.10 -15.89
CA THR A 761 -34.51 -8.81 -14.79
C THR A 761 -34.15 -7.49 -14.08
N LEU A 762 -32.88 -7.27 -13.73
CA LEU A 762 -32.46 -6.02 -13.10
C LEU A 762 -32.62 -4.81 -14.05
N SER A 763 -32.29 -4.96 -15.33
CA SER A 763 -32.47 -3.90 -16.32
C SER A 763 -33.93 -3.45 -16.41
N ASN A 764 -34.86 -4.41 -16.46
CA ASN A 764 -36.28 -4.15 -16.54
C ASN A 764 -36.81 -3.44 -15.27
N ASP A 765 -36.41 -3.87 -14.08
CA ASP A 765 -36.83 -3.23 -12.82
C ASP A 765 -36.21 -1.84 -12.60
N LEU A 766 -35.04 -1.55 -13.18
CA LEU A 766 -34.46 -0.20 -13.22
C LEU A 766 -35.19 0.72 -14.23
N ILE A 767 -35.47 0.23 -15.44
CA ILE A 767 -36.14 1.00 -16.51
C ILE A 767 -37.59 1.33 -16.13
N ARG A 768 -38.31 0.40 -15.49
CA ARG A 768 -39.66 0.64 -14.92
C ARG A 768 -39.72 1.80 -13.92
N ARG A 769 -38.57 2.16 -13.34
CA ARG A 769 -38.41 3.23 -12.34
C ARG A 769 -37.69 4.45 -12.94
N ASN A 770 -37.80 4.67 -14.26
CA ASN A 770 -37.21 5.79 -15.01
C ASN A 770 -35.67 5.88 -15.03
N ALA A 771 -34.93 4.86 -14.57
CA ALA A 771 -33.48 4.83 -14.74
C ALA A 771 -33.12 4.62 -16.22
N LYS A 772 -32.16 5.41 -16.72
CA LYS A 772 -31.73 5.35 -18.11
C LYS A 772 -30.65 4.29 -18.32
N ASN A 773 -30.97 3.23 -19.07
CA ASN A 773 -29.92 2.35 -19.58
C ASN A 773 -29.09 3.09 -20.67
N MET A 774 -27.77 3.01 -20.57
CA MET A 774 -26.82 3.69 -21.48
C MET A 774 -26.25 2.78 -22.58
N LEU A 775 -26.39 1.46 -22.47
CA LEU A 775 -25.87 0.49 -23.45
C LEU A 775 -26.76 -0.76 -23.52
N ALA A 776 -26.65 -1.52 -24.61
CA ALA A 776 -27.15 -2.90 -24.62
C ALA A 776 -26.49 -3.71 -23.47
N ILE A 777 -27.26 -4.61 -22.87
CA ILE A 777 -26.74 -5.55 -21.86
C ILE A 777 -25.76 -6.48 -22.58
N GLU A 778 -24.56 -6.66 -22.04
CA GLU A 778 -23.64 -7.70 -22.50
C GLU A 778 -23.87 -8.95 -21.63
N THR A 779 -24.53 -9.95 -22.20
CA THR A 779 -24.63 -11.30 -21.64
C THR A 779 -23.55 -12.20 -22.23
N THR A 780 -23.04 -13.16 -21.46
CA THR A 780 -21.96 -14.06 -21.90
C THR A 780 -21.90 -15.35 -21.09
N THR A 781 -21.26 -16.39 -21.62
CA THR A 781 -20.98 -17.62 -20.85
C THR A 781 -19.70 -17.47 -20.04
N LYS A 782 -19.58 -18.21 -18.93
CA LYS A 782 -18.42 -18.13 -18.03
C LYS A 782 -17.09 -18.36 -18.75
N GLU A 783 -17.07 -19.25 -19.74
CA GLU A 783 -15.93 -19.56 -20.62
C GLU A 783 -15.48 -18.38 -21.50
N LYS A 784 -16.45 -17.68 -22.13
CA LYS A 784 -16.20 -16.56 -23.07
C LYS A 784 -16.10 -15.20 -22.37
N SER A 785 -16.39 -15.16 -21.08
CA SER A 785 -16.60 -13.94 -20.31
C SER A 785 -15.43 -12.93 -20.35
N MET A 786 -14.18 -13.38 -20.49
CA MET A 786 -13.02 -12.50 -20.62
C MET A 786 -13.05 -11.70 -21.94
N ASP A 787 -13.34 -12.36 -23.07
CA ASP A 787 -13.34 -11.73 -24.38
C ASP A 787 -14.55 -10.78 -24.52
N SER A 788 -15.72 -11.20 -24.03
CA SER A 788 -16.90 -10.32 -23.86
C SER A 788 -16.58 -9.10 -23.00
N PHE A 789 -15.92 -9.27 -21.85
CA PHE A 789 -15.56 -8.16 -20.97
C PHE A 789 -14.59 -7.17 -21.63
N ILE A 790 -13.57 -7.68 -22.32
CA ILE A 790 -12.62 -6.90 -23.13
C ILE A 790 -13.39 -6.11 -24.20
N ARG A 791 -14.28 -6.75 -24.96
CA ARG A 791 -15.11 -6.14 -26.01
C ARG A 791 -16.01 -5.02 -25.46
N TRP A 792 -16.78 -5.31 -24.41
CA TRP A 792 -17.75 -4.39 -23.82
C TRP A 792 -17.08 -3.22 -23.08
N SER A 793 -15.94 -3.43 -22.41
CA SER A 793 -15.24 -2.35 -21.69
C SER A 793 -14.77 -1.22 -22.61
N HIS A 794 -14.37 -1.52 -23.84
CA HIS A 794 -14.13 -0.52 -24.88
C HIS A 794 -15.38 0.32 -25.18
N VAL A 795 -16.54 -0.33 -25.38
CA VAL A 795 -17.80 0.34 -25.73
C VAL A 795 -18.25 1.23 -24.57
N LEU A 796 -18.19 0.72 -23.34
CA LEU A 796 -18.43 1.48 -22.10
C LEU A 796 -17.58 2.76 -22.04
N SER A 797 -16.27 2.66 -22.30
CA SER A 797 -15.36 3.81 -22.26
C SER A 797 -15.65 4.89 -23.32
N LYS A 798 -16.25 4.51 -24.46
CA LYS A 798 -16.65 5.42 -25.55
C LYS A 798 -18.03 6.06 -25.32
N THR A 799 -18.93 5.39 -24.59
CA THR A 799 -20.31 5.84 -24.39
C THR A 799 -20.52 6.63 -23.09
N VAL A 800 -19.73 6.38 -22.05
CA VAL A 800 -19.85 7.10 -20.76
C VAL A 800 -19.14 8.47 -20.79
N PHE A 801 -18.15 8.68 -21.68
CA PHE A 801 -17.36 9.92 -21.73
C PHE A 801 -17.11 10.47 -23.15
N SER A 802 -17.23 11.79 -23.29
CA SER A 802 -17.01 12.53 -24.56
C SER A 802 -15.55 12.93 -24.83
N LYS A 803 -14.64 12.77 -23.86
CA LYS A 803 -13.19 12.74 -24.13
C LYS A 803 -12.80 11.31 -24.50
N LYS A 804 -12.12 11.12 -25.64
CA LYS A 804 -10.79 10.47 -25.67
C LYS A 804 -10.39 9.71 -24.40
N PRO A 805 -10.87 8.49 -24.07
CA PRO A 805 -10.32 7.79 -22.91
C PRO A 805 -8.84 7.49 -23.13
N LEU A 806 -8.06 7.55 -22.06
CA LEU A 806 -6.79 6.83 -21.98
C LEU A 806 -7.11 5.33 -21.90
N ILE A 807 -7.47 4.71 -23.02
CA ILE A 807 -7.43 3.25 -23.18
C ILE A 807 -5.95 2.86 -23.32
N GLY A 808 -5.24 3.01 -22.20
CA GLY A 808 -4.24 2.02 -21.88
C GLY A 808 -4.99 0.71 -21.66
N PHE A 809 -4.97 -0.19 -22.65
CA PHE A 809 -5.31 -1.59 -22.45
C PHE A 809 -4.14 -2.31 -21.75
N SER A 810 -3.64 -1.64 -20.72
CA SER A 810 -2.25 -1.72 -20.34
C SER A 810 -2.15 -2.26 -18.93
N LEU A 811 -1.51 -3.42 -18.85
CA LEU A 811 -0.78 -3.82 -17.66
C LEU A 811 0.20 -2.71 -17.21
N ILE A 812 0.60 -1.83 -18.12
CA ILE A 812 1.41 -0.63 -17.90
C ILE A 812 0.51 0.53 -17.40
N ASN A 813 0.58 0.83 -16.11
CA ASN A 813 -0.10 1.95 -15.44
C ASN A 813 0.41 3.32 -15.93
N GLU A 814 1.73 3.45 -16.15
CA GLU A 814 2.37 4.65 -16.69
C GLU A 814 3.56 4.24 -17.57
N MET A 815 3.71 4.87 -18.74
CA MET A 815 4.82 4.62 -19.66
C MET A 815 5.44 5.94 -20.09
N VAL A 816 6.74 6.12 -19.80
CA VAL A 816 7.45 7.40 -20.00
C VAL A 816 8.83 7.12 -20.58
N GLU A 817 9.23 7.89 -21.60
CA GLU A 817 10.60 7.89 -22.11
C GLU A 817 11.55 8.54 -21.09
N VAL A 818 12.73 7.97 -20.88
CA VAL A 818 13.70 8.47 -19.89
C VAL A 818 15.12 8.44 -20.46
N ASP A 819 15.83 9.57 -20.42
CA ASP A 819 17.29 9.62 -20.68
C ASP A 819 18.06 8.94 -19.52
N ASP A 820 18.17 7.62 -19.59
CA ASP A 820 18.93 6.78 -18.65
C ASP A 820 19.88 5.84 -19.40
N LYS A 821 20.99 6.41 -19.86
CA LYS A 821 22.03 5.73 -20.66
C LYS A 821 22.63 4.51 -19.97
N SER A 822 22.50 4.39 -18.64
CA SER A 822 22.97 3.22 -17.89
C SER A 822 22.24 1.93 -18.29
N ILE A 823 20.99 2.03 -18.76
CA ILE A 823 20.18 0.89 -19.24
C ILE A 823 20.62 0.44 -20.65
N ILE A 824 21.19 1.34 -21.45
CA ILE A 824 21.76 1.04 -22.77
C ILE A 824 23.10 0.30 -22.59
N GLU A 825 23.97 0.82 -21.73
CA GLU A 825 25.26 0.18 -21.39
C GLU A 825 25.10 -1.17 -20.68
N LYS A 826 24.08 -1.29 -19.82
CA LYS A 826 23.83 -2.48 -18.98
C LYS A 826 22.34 -2.85 -19.01
N PRO A 827 21.89 -3.56 -20.06
CA PRO A 827 20.51 -4.03 -20.19
C PRO A 827 20.05 -4.83 -18.98
N ALA A 828 18.78 -4.64 -18.59
CA ALA A 828 18.25 -5.20 -17.36
C ALA A 828 18.16 -6.74 -17.43
N ARG A 829 18.71 -7.45 -16.44
CA ARG A 829 18.56 -8.91 -16.34
C ARG A 829 17.09 -9.29 -16.08
N PRO A 830 16.51 -10.30 -16.74
CA PRO A 830 15.16 -10.77 -16.45
C PRO A 830 15.00 -11.22 -15.00
N ILE A 831 13.84 -10.96 -14.41
CA ILE A 831 13.55 -11.25 -13.01
C ILE A 831 13.62 -12.77 -12.77
N ASP A 832 14.37 -13.19 -11.75
CA ASP A 832 14.67 -14.58 -11.37
C ASP A 832 15.44 -15.46 -12.39
N PHE A 833 16.02 -14.89 -13.46
CA PHE A 833 16.89 -15.65 -14.37
C PHE A 833 18.37 -15.28 -14.20
N GLU A 834 19.22 -16.29 -14.07
CA GLU A 834 20.67 -16.17 -14.14
C GLU A 834 21.18 -16.35 -15.57
N MET A 835 22.42 -15.92 -15.84
CA MET A 835 23.06 -16.10 -17.14
C MET A 835 23.94 -17.35 -17.12
N ALA A 836 23.69 -18.28 -18.03
CA ALA A 836 24.49 -19.47 -18.27
C ALA A 836 25.14 -19.42 -19.66
N ARG A 837 26.16 -20.24 -19.88
CA ARG A 837 26.92 -20.30 -21.14
C ARG A 837 26.69 -21.65 -21.83
N ILE A 838 26.50 -21.63 -23.14
CA ILE A 838 26.61 -22.85 -23.95
C ILE A 838 28.08 -23.02 -24.32
N ILE A 839 28.69 -24.13 -23.90
CA ILE A 839 30.08 -24.49 -24.22
C ILE A 839 30.14 -25.28 -25.54
N GLU A 840 29.19 -26.19 -25.74
CA GLU A 840 29.24 -27.19 -26.82
C GLU A 840 27.84 -27.33 -27.46
N LYS A 841 27.81 -27.47 -28.79
CA LYS A 841 26.61 -27.76 -29.60
C LYS A 841 26.95 -28.89 -30.57
N GLU A 842 26.32 -30.03 -30.40
CA GLU A 842 26.57 -31.24 -31.20
C GLU A 842 25.25 -31.66 -31.88
N GLN A 843 25.23 -31.72 -33.21
CA GLN A 843 24.06 -32.28 -33.92
C GLN A 843 24.16 -33.81 -33.91
N VAL A 844 23.11 -34.46 -33.39
CA VAL A 844 23.03 -35.92 -33.31
C VAL A 844 22.71 -36.46 -34.71
N SER A 845 23.75 -36.76 -35.48
CA SER A 845 23.60 -37.41 -36.79
C SER A 845 23.15 -38.87 -36.63
N THR A 846 22.42 -39.39 -37.61
CA THR A 846 21.83 -40.74 -37.59
C THR A 846 22.83 -41.91 -37.62
N ASN A 847 24.13 -41.64 -37.76
CA ASN A 847 25.17 -42.65 -38.00
C ASN A 847 26.24 -42.76 -36.89
N SER A 848 25.99 -42.27 -35.66
CA SER A 848 26.93 -42.41 -34.55
C SER A 848 26.81 -43.76 -33.82
N THR A 849 27.77 -44.66 -34.05
CA THR A 849 27.89 -45.95 -33.35
C THR A 849 28.59 -45.79 -31.99
N ASP A 850 27.82 -45.67 -30.91
CA ASP A 850 28.38 -45.61 -29.55
C ASP A 850 28.80 -47.01 -29.04
N VAL A 851 30.05 -47.39 -29.35
CA VAL A 851 30.64 -48.70 -29.02
C VAL A 851 30.96 -48.79 -27.52
N LYS A 852 29.92 -49.00 -26.69
CA LYS A 852 30.10 -49.34 -25.27
C LYS A 852 29.01 -50.17 -24.59
N ASN A 853 27.85 -50.39 -25.23
CA ASN A 853 26.87 -51.39 -24.81
C ASN A 853 26.27 -52.07 -26.05
N ASN A 854 26.08 -53.39 -26.01
CA ASN A 854 25.55 -54.18 -27.13
C ASN A 854 24.02 -54.01 -27.30
N THR A 855 23.58 -52.81 -27.71
CA THR A 855 22.17 -52.54 -28.04
C THR A 855 22.11 -51.53 -29.18
N ILE A 856 22.07 -52.02 -30.42
CA ILE A 856 21.95 -51.19 -31.61
C ILE A 856 20.50 -50.69 -31.71
N ILE A 857 20.29 -49.40 -31.50
CA ILE A 857 19.00 -48.72 -31.78
C ILE A 857 19.23 -47.77 -32.96
N SER A 858 19.18 -48.30 -34.18
CA SER A 858 19.27 -47.52 -35.42
C SER A 858 17.99 -46.71 -35.63
N LEU A 859 18.05 -45.40 -35.38
CA LEU A 859 16.90 -44.51 -35.45
C LEU A 859 16.82 -43.81 -36.82
N HIS A 860 15.97 -44.32 -37.70
CA HIS A 860 15.48 -43.54 -38.84
C HIS A 860 14.55 -42.43 -38.34
N LEU A 861 15.02 -41.18 -38.43
CA LEU A 861 14.19 -39.99 -38.27
C LEU A 861 13.56 -39.61 -39.61
N PRO A 862 12.28 -39.21 -39.67
CA PRO A 862 11.69 -38.58 -40.85
C PRO A 862 12.39 -37.27 -41.22
N ASP A 863 12.32 -36.93 -42.52
CA ASP A 863 13.11 -35.86 -43.14
C ASP A 863 13.07 -34.51 -42.41
N ASN A 864 14.21 -33.81 -42.44
CA ASN A 864 14.44 -32.47 -41.89
C ASN A 864 14.31 -32.30 -40.36
N SER A 865 13.94 -33.34 -39.59
CA SER A 865 13.95 -33.28 -38.14
C SER A 865 15.38 -33.46 -37.58
N VAL A 866 15.91 -32.43 -36.89
CA VAL A 866 17.26 -32.45 -36.31
C VAL A 866 17.18 -32.35 -34.78
N VAL A 867 18.08 -33.07 -34.11
CA VAL A 867 18.27 -33.02 -32.66
C VAL A 867 19.66 -32.49 -32.37
N THR A 868 19.73 -31.45 -31.54
CA THR A 868 21.01 -30.89 -31.10
C THR A 868 21.17 -31.12 -29.60
N ARG A 869 22.34 -31.64 -29.21
CA ARG A 869 22.82 -31.83 -27.84
C ARG A 869 23.62 -30.58 -27.44
N TYR A 870 23.34 -30.05 -26.26
CA TYR A 870 23.92 -28.83 -25.72
C TYR A 870 24.62 -29.11 -24.40
N PHE A 871 25.85 -28.62 -24.23
CA PHE A 871 26.50 -28.54 -22.93
C PHE A 871 26.38 -27.12 -22.38
N ILE A 872 25.77 -26.99 -21.20
CA ILE A 872 25.43 -25.71 -20.56
C ILE A 872 26.22 -25.57 -19.25
N GLU A 873 27.13 -24.60 -19.19
CA GLU A 873 27.87 -24.19 -18.00
C GLU A 873 26.93 -23.52 -16.99
N LEU A 874 26.91 -23.99 -15.74
CA LEU A 874 26.13 -23.35 -14.69
C LEU A 874 26.88 -22.16 -14.06
N PRO A 875 26.20 -21.03 -13.79
CA PRO A 875 26.83 -19.89 -13.13
C PRO A 875 27.21 -20.20 -11.69
N SER A 876 28.37 -19.68 -11.25
CA SER A 876 28.94 -19.93 -9.93
C SER A 876 27.95 -19.66 -8.78
N GLY A 877 27.61 -20.71 -8.02
CA GLY A 877 26.68 -20.66 -6.89
C GLY A 877 25.25 -21.09 -7.22
N MET A 878 24.94 -21.38 -8.48
CA MET A 878 23.70 -22.06 -8.86
C MET A 878 23.83 -23.56 -8.59
N ILE A 879 22.99 -24.08 -7.68
CA ILE A 879 22.93 -25.50 -7.32
C ILE A 879 21.82 -26.16 -8.15
N PHE A 880 22.15 -27.26 -8.81
CA PHE A 880 21.22 -28.12 -9.55
C PHE A 880 21.19 -29.50 -8.89
N GLU A 881 20.03 -29.94 -8.42
CA GLU A 881 19.86 -31.26 -7.84
C GLU A 881 19.41 -32.29 -8.89
N LYS A 882 19.58 -33.56 -8.56
CA LYS A 882 19.14 -34.64 -9.45
C LYS A 882 17.61 -34.54 -9.65
N TYR A 883 17.17 -34.68 -10.90
CA TYR A 883 15.77 -34.55 -11.33
C TYR A 883 15.18 -33.13 -11.36
N ASP A 884 15.97 -32.08 -11.12
CA ASP A 884 15.55 -30.71 -11.40
C ASP A 884 15.42 -30.43 -12.91
N HIS A 885 14.64 -29.40 -13.26
CA HIS A 885 14.51 -28.92 -14.64
C HIS A 885 15.14 -27.54 -14.81
N ILE A 886 15.49 -27.17 -16.04
CA ILE A 886 15.87 -25.78 -16.36
C ILE A 886 14.79 -25.11 -17.22
N LEU A 887 14.45 -23.88 -16.84
CA LEU A 887 13.68 -22.94 -17.66
C LEU A 887 14.68 -22.11 -18.45
N VAL A 888 14.65 -22.16 -19.78
CA VAL A 888 15.43 -21.27 -20.65
C VAL A 888 14.50 -20.18 -21.16
N LEU A 889 14.85 -18.90 -20.96
CA LEU A 889 14.13 -17.77 -21.56
C LEU A 889 14.76 -17.43 -22.93
N PRO A 890 14.06 -17.67 -24.06
CA PRO A 890 14.61 -17.39 -25.38
C PRO A 890 14.54 -15.90 -25.75
N ARG A 891 15.11 -15.55 -26.90
CA ARG A 891 15.03 -14.22 -27.53
C ARG A 891 14.65 -14.34 -29.00
N ASN A 892 14.04 -13.30 -29.55
CA ASN A 892 13.86 -13.16 -31.00
C ASN A 892 15.22 -12.92 -31.68
N GLU A 893 15.38 -13.43 -32.91
CA GLU A 893 16.52 -13.14 -33.77
C GLU A 893 16.66 -11.64 -34.02
N GLU A 894 17.88 -11.09 -33.95
CA GLU A 894 18.12 -9.64 -34.09
C GLU A 894 17.61 -9.07 -35.42
N ILE A 895 17.65 -9.85 -36.50
CA ILE A 895 17.09 -9.48 -37.81
C ILE A 895 15.58 -9.19 -37.71
N LYS A 896 14.83 -10.06 -37.02
CA LYS A 896 13.38 -9.91 -36.79
C LYS A 896 13.05 -8.74 -35.88
N VAL A 897 13.90 -8.49 -34.88
CA VAL A 897 13.78 -7.34 -33.97
C VAL A 897 13.99 -6.04 -34.75
N ASN A 898 15.12 -5.87 -35.44
CA ASN A 898 15.44 -4.66 -36.18
C ASN A 898 14.37 -4.34 -37.23
N LYS A 899 13.92 -5.35 -38.00
CA LYS A 899 12.83 -5.20 -38.97
C LYS A 899 11.51 -4.76 -38.30
N SER A 900 11.18 -5.30 -37.12
CA SER A 900 10.03 -4.84 -36.32
C SER A 900 10.13 -3.36 -35.95
N LEU A 901 11.31 -2.91 -35.51
CA LEU A 901 11.53 -1.52 -35.10
C LEU A 901 11.47 -0.55 -36.28
N GLU A 902 11.99 -0.95 -37.44
CA GLU A 902 11.91 -0.21 -38.71
C GLU A 902 10.45 0.00 -39.14
N ILE A 903 9.64 -1.08 -39.18
CA ILE A 903 8.21 -1.06 -39.54
C ILE A 903 7.42 -0.12 -38.62
N LEU A 904 7.71 -0.17 -37.32
CA LEU A 904 7.05 0.64 -36.29
C LEU A 904 7.65 2.05 -36.14
N LYS A 905 8.76 2.35 -36.83
CA LYS A 905 9.53 3.60 -36.73
C LYS A 905 10.00 3.93 -35.31
N LEU A 906 10.36 2.91 -34.53
CA LEU A 906 10.81 3.03 -33.14
C LEU A 906 12.34 3.08 -33.06
N GLN A 907 12.87 3.96 -32.21
CA GLN A 907 14.32 4.06 -31.98
C GLN A 907 14.82 2.91 -31.09
N ARG A 908 15.86 2.21 -31.56
CA ARG A 908 16.46 1.01 -30.92
C ARG A 908 16.79 1.21 -29.44
N ASP A 909 17.47 2.32 -29.13
CA ASP A 909 18.07 2.56 -27.82
C ASP A 909 17.22 3.47 -26.92
N MET A 910 16.01 3.85 -27.35
CA MET A 910 15.06 4.61 -26.53
C MET A 910 14.72 3.79 -25.27
N VAL A 911 14.92 4.38 -24.09
CA VAL A 911 14.66 3.74 -22.80
C VAL A 911 13.26 4.13 -22.30
N LEU A 912 12.42 3.12 -22.11
CA LEU A 912 11.11 3.28 -21.49
C LEU A 912 11.18 2.94 -20.00
N SER A 913 10.63 3.83 -19.18
CA SER A 913 10.14 3.51 -17.84
C SER A 913 8.72 2.97 -17.97
N ILE A 914 8.48 1.79 -17.39
CA ILE A 914 7.24 1.01 -17.55
C ILE A 914 6.76 0.62 -16.14
N ASP A 915 5.75 1.32 -15.61
CA ASP A 915 5.14 0.95 -14.33
C ASP A 915 4.03 -0.08 -14.55
N ILE A 916 4.15 -1.29 -13.97
CA ILE A 916 3.25 -2.41 -14.27
C ILE A 916 2.36 -2.75 -13.07
N LEU A 917 1.04 -2.80 -13.32
CA LEU A 917 0.02 -3.28 -12.40
C LEU A 917 0.32 -4.72 -11.96
N LYS A 918 0.48 -4.92 -10.65
CA LYS A 918 0.97 -6.16 -10.03
C LYS A 918 -0.07 -7.29 -9.97
N THR A 919 -0.81 -7.53 -11.04
CA THR A 919 -1.84 -8.58 -11.12
C THR A 919 -1.30 -9.93 -11.61
N ASN A 920 -0.25 -9.95 -12.44
CA ASN A 920 0.40 -11.18 -12.92
C ASN A 920 1.71 -11.46 -12.18
N LYS A 921 1.87 -12.68 -11.66
CA LYS A 921 3.15 -13.21 -11.13
C LYS A 921 4.18 -13.46 -12.23
N ASP A 922 3.72 -13.64 -13.47
CA ASP A 922 4.54 -14.11 -14.59
C ASP A 922 5.10 -12.97 -15.47
N ASN A 923 5.00 -11.70 -15.02
CA ASN A 923 5.55 -10.57 -15.77
C ASN A 923 7.08 -10.52 -15.67
N LEU A 924 7.76 -10.78 -16.79
CA LEU A 924 9.22 -10.71 -16.90
C LEU A 924 9.74 -9.32 -17.35
N ILE A 925 8.87 -8.39 -17.77
CA ILE A 925 9.27 -7.06 -18.23
C ILE A 925 9.76 -6.23 -17.02
N PRO A 926 11.02 -5.72 -17.04
CA PRO A 926 11.55 -4.87 -15.98
C PRO A 926 11.04 -3.43 -16.11
N ASN A 927 10.95 -2.72 -14.98
CA ASN A 927 10.44 -1.34 -14.92
C ASN A 927 11.23 -0.30 -15.73
N LYS A 928 12.44 -0.63 -16.21
CA LYS A 928 13.16 0.11 -17.24
C LYS A 928 13.74 -0.86 -18.26
N THR A 929 13.59 -0.56 -19.54
CA THR A 929 14.10 -1.37 -20.67
C THR A 929 14.37 -0.47 -21.87
N THR A 930 15.33 -0.82 -22.72
CA THR A 930 15.36 -0.25 -24.09
C THR A 930 14.23 -0.87 -24.93
N ILE A 931 13.84 -0.17 -25.99
CA ILE A 931 12.97 -0.71 -27.05
C ILE A 931 13.55 -2.00 -27.65
N TYR A 932 14.86 -2.01 -27.96
CA TYR A 932 15.55 -3.19 -28.45
C TYR A 932 15.39 -4.38 -27.50
N GLN A 933 15.65 -4.18 -26.20
CA GLN A 933 15.51 -5.24 -25.22
C GLN A 933 14.05 -5.72 -25.10
N LEU A 934 13.07 -4.80 -25.17
CA LEU A 934 11.65 -5.13 -25.09
C LEU A 934 11.21 -6.05 -26.23
N PHE A 935 11.56 -5.69 -27.47
CA PHE A 935 11.25 -6.49 -28.67
C PHE A 935 12.13 -7.73 -28.83
N SER A 936 13.36 -7.75 -28.30
CA SER A 936 14.22 -8.95 -28.37
C SER A 936 13.91 -9.99 -27.31
N GLN A 937 13.49 -9.58 -26.10
CA GLN A 937 13.49 -10.45 -24.91
C GLN A 937 12.15 -10.66 -24.23
N PHE A 938 11.13 -9.83 -24.48
CA PHE A 938 9.86 -9.92 -23.74
C PHE A 938 8.59 -9.98 -24.60
N LEU A 939 8.63 -9.63 -25.88
CA LEU A 939 7.50 -9.73 -26.82
C LEU A 939 7.72 -10.89 -27.80
N ASP A 940 6.80 -11.86 -27.90
CA ASP A 940 6.96 -13.00 -28.81
C ASP A 940 6.50 -12.57 -30.22
N LEU A 941 7.46 -12.41 -31.14
CA LEU A 941 7.20 -11.93 -32.51
C LEU A 941 6.89 -13.08 -33.47
N CYS A 942 7.10 -14.32 -33.04
CA CYS A 942 6.93 -15.53 -33.85
C CYS A 942 5.59 -16.25 -33.58
N CYS A 943 4.89 -15.87 -32.51
CA CYS A 943 3.56 -16.38 -32.20
C CYS A 943 2.50 -15.90 -33.22
N GLU A 944 1.33 -16.50 -33.14
CA GLU A 944 0.15 -16.14 -33.94
C GLU A 944 -0.41 -14.79 -33.46
N PRO A 945 -0.91 -13.91 -34.35
CA PRO A 945 -1.45 -12.61 -33.97
C PRO A 945 -2.84 -12.78 -33.32
N PRO A 946 -3.02 -12.52 -32.01
CA PRO A 946 -4.31 -12.73 -31.34
C PRO A 946 -5.35 -11.70 -31.80
N LYS A 947 -6.65 -12.03 -31.71
CA LYS A 947 -7.77 -11.13 -32.09
C LYS A 947 -7.62 -9.71 -31.52
N GLY A 948 -7.23 -9.55 -30.26
CA GLY A 948 -7.03 -8.24 -29.63
C GLY A 948 -5.92 -7.39 -30.28
N PHE A 949 -4.86 -8.02 -30.79
CA PHE A 949 -3.78 -7.36 -31.52
C PHE A 949 -4.21 -6.95 -32.94
N ILE A 950 -4.94 -7.82 -33.65
CA ILE A 950 -5.55 -7.48 -34.95
C ILE A 950 -6.55 -6.32 -34.78
N ARG A 951 -7.36 -6.34 -33.72
CA ARG A 951 -8.32 -5.27 -33.38
C ARG A 951 -7.64 -3.95 -33.06
N ALA A 952 -6.51 -3.95 -32.35
CA ALA A 952 -5.73 -2.73 -32.12
C ALA A 952 -5.23 -2.10 -33.44
N PHE A 953 -4.75 -2.91 -34.39
CA PHE A 953 -4.38 -2.42 -35.72
C PHE A 953 -5.59 -1.96 -36.54
N PHE A 954 -6.76 -2.61 -36.42
CA PHE A 954 -8.01 -2.16 -37.06
C PHE A 954 -8.45 -0.78 -36.54
N GLU A 955 -8.39 -0.53 -35.23
CA GLU A 955 -8.74 0.79 -34.65
C GLU A 955 -7.72 1.88 -35.01
N ALA A 956 -6.45 1.53 -35.19
CA ALA A 956 -5.39 2.45 -35.62
C ALA A 956 -5.33 2.69 -37.14
N ALA A 957 -6.00 1.87 -37.94
CA ALA A 957 -5.91 1.90 -39.39
C ALA A 957 -6.73 3.04 -40.04
N ASN A 958 -6.22 3.54 -41.17
CA ASN A 958 -7.00 4.33 -42.12
C ASN A 958 -8.09 3.48 -42.81
N GLU A 959 -9.03 4.13 -43.50
CA GLU A 959 -10.18 3.47 -44.13
C GLU A 959 -9.80 2.35 -45.14
N LYS A 960 -8.64 2.43 -45.78
CA LYS A 960 -8.11 1.38 -46.67
C LYS A 960 -7.56 0.18 -45.90
N GLY A 961 -7.04 0.40 -44.69
CA GLY A 961 -6.64 -0.67 -43.78
C GLY A 961 -7.83 -1.33 -43.07
N LYS A 962 -8.81 -0.54 -42.60
CA LYS A 962 -10.05 -1.07 -41.97
C LYS A 962 -10.75 -2.09 -42.86
N LYS A 963 -11.05 -1.74 -44.11
CA LYS A 963 -11.67 -2.65 -45.10
C LYS A 963 -10.84 -3.92 -45.42
N LYS A 964 -9.55 -3.95 -45.07
CA LYS A 964 -8.67 -5.13 -45.22
C LYS A 964 -8.52 -5.95 -43.93
N LEU A 965 -9.03 -5.45 -42.81
CA LEU A 965 -8.94 -6.05 -41.47
C LEU A 965 -10.32 -6.40 -40.90
N GLU A 966 -11.39 -5.80 -41.42
CA GLU A 966 -12.80 -6.01 -41.07
C GLU A 966 -13.16 -7.51 -40.99
N HIS A 967 -12.88 -8.27 -42.05
CA HIS A 967 -13.10 -9.73 -42.09
C HIS A 967 -12.17 -10.58 -41.19
N LEU A 968 -11.22 -9.96 -40.48
CA LEU A 968 -10.36 -10.62 -39.48
C LEU A 968 -10.71 -10.21 -38.04
N VAL A 969 -11.58 -9.21 -37.86
CA VAL A 969 -12.12 -8.77 -36.56
C VAL A 969 -13.61 -9.05 -36.41
N ASP A 970 -14.30 -9.45 -37.49
CA ASP A 970 -15.69 -9.92 -37.45
C ASP A 970 -15.80 -11.14 -36.52
N GLU A 971 -16.80 -11.09 -35.63
CA GLU A 971 -17.08 -12.13 -34.65
C GLU A 971 -18.07 -13.17 -35.20
N ASN A 972 -18.75 -12.87 -36.32
CA ASN A 972 -19.70 -13.76 -37.01
C ASN A 972 -19.02 -14.74 -37.98
N ASP A 973 -17.78 -14.46 -38.41
CA ASP A 973 -16.99 -15.31 -39.30
C ASP A 973 -15.64 -15.69 -38.65
N PRO A 974 -15.64 -16.61 -37.66
CA PRO A 974 -14.41 -17.05 -37.02
C PRO A 974 -13.49 -17.84 -37.97
N ALA A 975 -14.04 -18.45 -39.03
CA ALA A 975 -13.30 -19.30 -39.96
C ALA A 975 -12.21 -18.53 -40.70
N LYS A 976 -12.51 -17.30 -41.18
CA LYS A 976 -11.49 -16.44 -41.83
C LYS A 976 -10.34 -16.08 -40.90
N TYR A 977 -10.61 -15.81 -39.62
CA TYR A 977 -9.55 -15.56 -38.62
C TYR A 977 -8.71 -16.83 -38.39
N GLU A 978 -9.35 -17.98 -38.19
CA GLU A 978 -8.66 -19.26 -37.94
C GLU A 978 -7.84 -19.74 -39.13
N GLU A 979 -8.30 -19.49 -40.36
CA GLU A 979 -7.51 -19.71 -41.58
C GLU A 979 -6.29 -18.80 -41.61
N TYR A 980 -6.49 -17.51 -41.34
CA TYR A 980 -5.44 -16.48 -41.44
C TYR A 980 -4.26 -16.69 -40.48
N ILE A 981 -4.51 -17.13 -39.24
CA ILE A 981 -3.47 -17.25 -38.21
C ILE A 981 -2.56 -18.49 -38.38
N LYS A 982 -2.97 -19.51 -39.14
CA LYS A 982 -2.18 -20.75 -39.34
C LYS A 982 -0.77 -20.44 -39.86
N ASP A 983 -0.70 -19.55 -40.84
CA ASP A 983 0.51 -19.21 -41.60
C ASP A 983 0.97 -17.75 -41.42
N THR A 984 0.43 -17.02 -40.44
CA THR A 984 0.86 -15.64 -40.15
C THR A 984 1.36 -15.49 -38.70
N SER A 985 2.55 -14.93 -38.52
CA SER A 985 3.06 -14.47 -37.22
C SER A 985 2.73 -12.99 -36.93
N VAL A 986 2.93 -12.57 -35.68
CA VAL A 986 2.88 -11.16 -35.25
C VAL A 986 3.73 -10.25 -36.14
N LEU A 987 4.96 -10.65 -36.48
CA LEU A 987 5.84 -9.89 -37.37
C LEU A 987 5.29 -9.80 -38.81
N GLU A 988 4.88 -10.93 -39.39
CA GLU A 988 4.36 -10.95 -40.78
C GLU A 988 3.04 -10.17 -40.91
N PHE A 989 2.23 -10.13 -39.85
CA PHE A 989 1.08 -9.24 -39.76
C PHE A 989 1.50 -7.76 -39.73
N MET A 990 2.49 -7.38 -38.91
CA MET A 990 3.01 -6.02 -38.84
C MET A 990 3.55 -5.55 -40.19
N GLU A 991 4.39 -6.36 -40.85
CA GLU A 991 4.92 -6.10 -42.20
C GLU A 991 3.82 -5.75 -43.21
N LYS A 992 2.72 -6.50 -43.15
CA LYS A 992 1.59 -6.35 -44.09
C LYS A 992 0.70 -5.15 -43.77
N TYR A 993 0.46 -4.84 -42.49
CA TYR A 993 -0.61 -3.92 -42.09
C TYR A 993 -0.17 -2.59 -41.47
N ALA A 994 1.05 -2.46 -40.92
CA ALA A 994 1.52 -1.22 -40.30
C ALA A 994 1.52 -0.01 -41.25
N GLN A 995 1.66 -0.24 -42.56
CA GLN A 995 1.54 0.76 -43.61
C GLN A 995 0.18 1.50 -43.65
N PHE A 996 -0.88 0.92 -43.06
CA PHE A 996 -2.21 1.55 -42.99
C PHE A 996 -2.47 2.28 -41.67
N GLY A 997 -1.61 2.08 -40.66
CA GLY A 997 -1.75 2.62 -39.31
C GLY A 997 -1.02 1.73 -38.30
N VAL A 998 -0.48 2.35 -37.25
CA VAL A 998 0.24 1.67 -36.17
C VAL A 998 -0.40 2.07 -34.83
N PRO A 999 -0.77 1.12 -33.95
CA PRO A 999 -1.29 1.44 -32.62
C PRO A 999 -0.28 2.22 -31.78
N GLU A 1000 -0.78 2.95 -30.77
CA GLU A 1000 0.12 3.55 -29.78
C GLU A 1000 0.98 2.47 -29.11
N ILE A 1001 2.25 2.77 -28.87
CA ILE A 1001 3.22 1.80 -28.35
C ILE A 1001 2.78 1.16 -27.01
N SER A 1002 2.08 1.87 -26.13
CA SER A 1002 1.55 1.29 -24.88
C SER A 1002 0.52 0.17 -25.14
N VAL A 1003 -0.37 0.38 -26.10
CA VAL A 1003 -1.38 -0.58 -26.57
C VAL A 1003 -0.69 -1.74 -27.31
N LEU A 1004 0.25 -1.43 -28.21
CA LEU A 1004 1.00 -2.41 -29.00
C LEU A 1004 1.78 -3.38 -28.11
N ILE A 1005 2.54 -2.85 -27.14
CA ILE A 1005 3.26 -3.67 -26.15
C ILE A 1005 2.27 -4.56 -25.40
N SER A 1006 1.10 -4.04 -25.02
CA SER A 1006 0.14 -4.80 -24.21
C SER A 1006 -0.61 -5.87 -25.00
N ALA A 1007 -0.84 -5.65 -26.30
CA ALA A 1007 -1.52 -6.58 -27.20
C ALA A 1007 -0.62 -7.70 -27.76
N ILE A 1008 0.70 -7.48 -27.87
CA ILE A 1008 1.64 -8.54 -28.28
C ILE A 1008 1.88 -9.53 -27.12
N PRO A 1009 1.68 -10.85 -27.33
CA PRO A 1009 1.97 -11.89 -26.34
C PRO A 1009 3.40 -11.85 -25.82
N LYS A 1010 3.61 -12.30 -24.57
CA LYS A 1010 4.93 -12.27 -23.92
C LYS A 1010 5.75 -13.52 -24.21
N ILE A 1011 7.06 -13.34 -24.42
CA ILE A 1011 8.00 -14.47 -24.49
C ILE A 1011 7.95 -15.21 -23.16
N ARG A 1012 7.69 -16.51 -23.23
CA ARG A 1012 7.67 -17.40 -22.05
C ARG A 1012 8.95 -18.24 -21.98
N PRO A 1013 9.40 -18.61 -20.77
CA PRO A 1013 10.46 -19.61 -20.62
C PRO A 1013 10.01 -20.96 -21.19
N ARG A 1014 10.93 -21.69 -21.82
CA ARG A 1014 10.71 -23.06 -22.31
C ARG A 1014 11.45 -24.04 -21.37
N ILE A 1015 10.82 -25.17 -21.06
CA ILE A 1015 11.31 -26.12 -20.03
C ILE A 1015 12.12 -27.23 -20.69
N TYR A 1016 13.26 -27.57 -20.10
CA TYR A 1016 14.14 -28.64 -20.54
C TYR A 1016 14.59 -29.51 -19.35
N SER A 1017 14.67 -30.82 -19.58
CA SER A 1017 15.15 -31.80 -18.60
C SER A 1017 16.58 -32.24 -18.96
N PRO A 1018 17.59 -31.96 -18.13
CA PRO A 1018 18.95 -32.44 -18.34
C PRO A 1018 19.05 -33.97 -18.21
N GLU A 1019 19.90 -34.60 -19.02
CA GLU A 1019 20.05 -36.07 -19.02
C GLU A 1019 20.99 -36.58 -17.91
N LYS A 1020 21.86 -35.73 -17.38
CA LYS A 1020 22.77 -36.04 -16.25
C LYS A 1020 22.87 -34.86 -15.29
N SER A 1021 22.95 -35.16 -13.99
CA SER A 1021 23.48 -34.23 -12.98
C SER A 1021 24.95 -33.93 -13.27
N CYS A 1022 25.42 -32.75 -12.85
CA CYS A 1022 26.72 -32.18 -13.22
C CYS A 1022 27.88 -33.19 -13.24
N ASP A 1023 28.60 -33.23 -14.36
CA ASP A 1023 29.93 -33.84 -14.42
C ASP A 1023 30.86 -33.06 -13.47
N PRO A 1024 31.42 -33.68 -12.41
CA PRO A 1024 32.28 -32.97 -11.45
C PRO A 1024 33.54 -32.37 -12.06
N SER A 1025 33.96 -32.84 -13.24
CA SER A 1025 35.12 -32.30 -13.97
C SER A 1025 34.80 -31.10 -14.87
N LYS A 1026 33.50 -30.82 -15.15
CA LYS A 1026 33.08 -29.78 -16.10
C LYS A 1026 31.98 -28.82 -15.61
N GLY A 1027 31.31 -29.09 -14.49
CA GLY A 1027 30.40 -28.12 -13.84
C GLY A 1027 29.17 -27.70 -14.64
N GLY A 1028 28.70 -28.53 -15.58
CA GLY A 1028 27.60 -28.19 -16.49
C GLY A 1028 26.61 -29.31 -16.75
N LEU A 1029 25.52 -28.95 -17.43
CA LEU A 1029 24.36 -29.78 -17.75
C LEU A 1029 24.34 -30.18 -19.22
N VAL A 1030 23.84 -31.39 -19.52
CA VAL A 1030 23.62 -31.86 -20.90
C VAL A 1030 22.12 -31.85 -21.19
N VAL A 1031 21.71 -31.10 -22.22
CA VAL A 1031 20.31 -30.96 -22.65
C VAL A 1031 20.19 -31.29 -24.14
N PHE A 1032 19.12 -32.01 -24.51
CA PHE A 1032 18.77 -32.28 -25.90
C PHE A 1032 17.59 -31.39 -26.32
N VAL A 1033 17.67 -30.81 -27.51
CA VAL A 1033 16.59 -30.01 -28.10
C VAL A 1033 16.29 -30.54 -29.49
N HIS A 1034 15.02 -30.88 -29.70
CA HIS A 1034 14.45 -31.15 -31.01
C HIS A 1034 14.09 -29.84 -31.69
N ASP A 1035 14.36 -29.70 -32.99
CA ASP A 1035 13.80 -28.61 -33.79
C ASP A 1035 12.27 -28.69 -33.83
N VAL A 1036 11.60 -27.65 -33.33
CA VAL A 1036 10.14 -27.52 -33.43
C VAL A 1036 9.81 -26.82 -34.74
N ILE A 1037 9.15 -27.53 -35.65
CA ILE A 1037 8.68 -27.01 -36.94
C ILE A 1037 7.16 -27.20 -37.02
N PHE A 1038 6.44 -26.21 -37.58
CA PHE A 1038 4.98 -26.16 -37.64
C PHE A 1038 4.48 -25.19 -38.73
N GLY A 1039 3.17 -24.92 -38.78
CA GLY A 1039 2.52 -24.17 -39.87
C GLY A 1039 2.31 -25.03 -41.11
N VAL A 1040 1.54 -24.54 -42.09
CA VAL A 1040 1.27 -25.30 -43.32
C VAL A 1040 2.57 -25.42 -44.13
N ASN A 1041 2.81 -26.60 -44.70
CA ASN A 1041 4.06 -26.96 -45.37
C ASN A 1041 5.32 -26.83 -44.49
N ASN A 1042 5.21 -26.95 -43.16
CA ASN A 1042 6.34 -26.96 -42.22
C ASN A 1042 7.27 -25.74 -42.30
N LYS A 1043 6.70 -24.55 -42.54
CA LYS A 1043 7.48 -23.30 -42.75
C LYS A 1043 7.86 -22.56 -41.46
N ARG A 1044 7.08 -22.66 -40.39
CA ARG A 1044 7.28 -21.91 -39.14
C ARG A 1044 8.21 -22.67 -38.19
N LYS A 1045 9.19 -21.98 -37.60
CA LYS A 1045 10.16 -22.56 -36.66
C LYS A 1045 9.90 -22.05 -35.24
N GLY A 1046 10.01 -22.93 -34.25
CA GLY A 1046 9.74 -22.60 -32.84
C GLY A 1046 10.79 -21.64 -32.27
N LEU A 1047 10.35 -20.57 -31.60
CA LEU A 1047 11.23 -19.54 -31.04
C LEU A 1047 12.32 -20.14 -30.11
N GLY A 1048 11.95 -21.06 -29.22
CA GLY A 1048 12.87 -21.67 -28.25
C GLY A 1048 13.95 -22.54 -28.90
N SER A 1049 13.59 -23.42 -29.83
CA SER A 1049 14.54 -24.27 -30.55
C SER A 1049 15.41 -23.46 -31.51
N SER A 1050 14.82 -22.49 -32.22
CA SER A 1050 15.56 -21.61 -33.15
C SER A 1050 16.60 -20.75 -32.41
N TYR A 1051 16.21 -20.16 -31.28
CA TYR A 1051 17.11 -19.37 -30.43
C TYR A 1051 18.30 -20.18 -29.93
N LEU A 1052 18.08 -21.42 -29.47
CA LEU A 1052 19.18 -22.29 -29.03
C LEU A 1052 20.06 -22.75 -30.20
N ARG A 1053 19.47 -23.02 -31.37
CA ARG A 1053 20.17 -23.50 -32.57
C ARG A 1053 21.01 -22.41 -33.26
N ASP A 1054 20.64 -21.13 -33.12
CA ASP A 1054 21.42 -20.00 -33.63
C ASP A 1054 22.90 -20.12 -33.20
N PRO A 1055 23.88 -20.15 -34.12
CA PRO A 1055 25.29 -20.28 -33.77
C PRO A 1055 25.79 -19.14 -32.87
N ASN A 1056 25.18 -17.96 -32.94
CA ASN A 1056 25.53 -16.79 -32.14
C ASN A 1056 25.08 -16.91 -30.67
N THR A 1057 24.07 -17.73 -30.38
CA THR A 1057 23.57 -17.97 -29.02
C THR A 1057 24.59 -18.79 -28.23
N THR A 1058 25.50 -18.09 -27.56
CA THR A 1058 26.52 -18.63 -26.64
C THR A 1058 26.21 -18.33 -25.18
N GLN A 1059 25.34 -17.36 -24.91
CA GLN A 1059 24.83 -17.01 -23.58
C GLN A 1059 23.30 -17.14 -23.57
N ILE A 1060 22.76 -17.75 -22.52
CA ILE A 1060 21.34 -18.00 -22.33
C ILE A 1060 20.90 -17.61 -20.91
N PHE A 1061 19.63 -17.23 -20.77
CA PHE A 1061 19.05 -16.96 -19.45
C PHE A 1061 18.36 -18.22 -18.93
N ILE A 1062 18.80 -18.72 -17.77
CA ILE A 1062 18.25 -19.92 -17.13
C ILE A 1062 17.73 -19.66 -15.72
N LYS A 1063 16.68 -20.39 -15.34
CA LYS A 1063 16.17 -20.50 -13.98
C LYS A 1063 16.00 -21.98 -13.66
N ILE A 1064 16.56 -22.44 -12.54
CA ILE A 1064 16.32 -23.80 -12.07
C ILE A 1064 14.89 -23.88 -11.51
N LEU A 1065 14.19 -24.92 -11.92
CA LEU A 1065 12.84 -25.26 -11.50
C LEU A 1065 12.94 -26.58 -10.72
N PRO A 1066 13.06 -26.51 -9.37
CA PRO A 1066 13.38 -27.68 -8.58
C PRO A 1066 12.20 -28.66 -8.52
N ASN A 1067 12.49 -29.95 -8.70
CA ASN A 1067 11.62 -31.13 -8.54
C ASN A 1067 10.11 -30.81 -8.41
N VAL A 1068 9.44 -30.45 -9.52
CA VAL A 1068 8.07 -29.89 -9.50
C VAL A 1068 7.03 -30.87 -8.98
N PHE A 1069 7.25 -32.16 -9.25
CA PHE A 1069 6.53 -33.25 -8.62
C PHE A 1069 7.46 -33.99 -7.68
N LYS A 1070 6.98 -34.26 -6.47
CA LYS A 1070 7.67 -35.13 -5.53
C LYS A 1070 7.20 -36.57 -5.73
N TYR A 1071 8.14 -37.50 -5.72
CA TYR A 1071 7.79 -38.91 -5.65
C TYR A 1071 7.15 -39.22 -4.28
N PRO A 1072 6.10 -40.07 -4.20
CA PRO A 1072 5.47 -40.43 -2.93
C PRO A 1072 6.44 -41.00 -1.89
N VAL A 1073 6.09 -40.84 -0.61
CA VAL A 1073 6.90 -41.33 0.51
C VAL A 1073 6.81 -42.85 0.66
N ASP A 1074 5.62 -43.42 0.41
CA ASP A 1074 5.44 -44.86 0.25
C ASP A 1074 5.80 -45.26 -1.19
N LEU A 1075 6.78 -46.16 -1.33
CA LEU A 1075 7.17 -46.69 -2.64
C LEU A 1075 6.07 -47.56 -3.26
N GLY A 1076 5.20 -48.15 -2.42
CA GLY A 1076 4.08 -49.00 -2.82
C GLY A 1076 2.87 -48.26 -3.39
N THR A 1077 2.86 -46.92 -3.35
CA THR A 1077 1.80 -46.08 -3.93
C THR A 1077 1.66 -46.31 -5.45
N PRO A 1078 0.45 -46.64 -5.95
CA PRO A 1078 0.16 -46.65 -7.39
C PRO A 1078 0.22 -45.26 -8.02
N LEU A 1079 0.68 -45.18 -9.28
CA LEU A 1079 0.85 -43.91 -10.00
C LEU A 1079 0.08 -43.88 -11.33
N ILE A 1080 -0.66 -42.80 -11.57
CA ILE A 1080 -1.26 -42.51 -12.87
C ILE A 1080 -0.58 -41.26 -13.43
N LEU A 1081 0.31 -41.46 -14.41
CA LEU A 1081 1.09 -40.40 -15.03
C LEU A 1081 0.38 -39.94 -16.31
N VAL A 1082 0.12 -38.63 -16.45
CA VAL A 1082 -0.68 -38.08 -17.56
C VAL A 1082 0.04 -36.89 -18.19
N ALA A 1083 0.57 -37.07 -19.40
CA ALA A 1083 1.40 -36.08 -20.09
C ALA A 1083 0.80 -35.60 -21.41
N VAL A 1084 0.83 -34.28 -21.66
CA VAL A 1084 0.46 -33.67 -22.95
C VAL A 1084 1.64 -32.86 -23.50
N ASP A 1085 1.97 -33.07 -24.78
CA ASP A 1085 3.10 -32.47 -25.51
C ASP A 1085 4.43 -32.58 -24.75
N SER A 1086 4.95 -31.44 -24.27
CA SER A 1086 6.21 -31.35 -23.53
C SER A 1086 6.08 -31.67 -22.03
N GLY A 1087 4.85 -31.84 -21.51
CA GLY A 1087 4.59 -32.13 -20.10
C GLY A 1087 5.22 -33.44 -19.61
N ILE A 1088 5.48 -34.38 -20.52
CA ILE A 1088 6.25 -35.60 -20.24
C ILE A 1088 7.63 -35.31 -19.62
N SER A 1089 8.24 -34.17 -19.96
CA SER A 1089 9.55 -33.74 -19.46
C SER A 1089 9.58 -33.61 -17.94
N ALA A 1090 8.47 -33.16 -17.33
CA ALA A 1090 8.32 -33.03 -15.89
C ALA A 1090 8.06 -34.38 -15.20
N LEU A 1091 7.24 -35.25 -15.81
CA LEU A 1091 6.98 -36.61 -15.28
C LEU A 1091 8.20 -37.53 -15.40
N TYR A 1092 9.16 -37.21 -16.26
CA TYR A 1092 10.41 -37.95 -16.41
C TYR A 1092 11.25 -37.99 -15.12
N SER A 1093 11.08 -37.02 -14.21
CA SER A 1093 11.66 -37.04 -12.86
C SER A 1093 11.19 -38.28 -12.06
N LEU A 1094 9.88 -38.46 -11.95
CA LEU A 1094 9.23 -39.59 -11.26
C LEU A 1094 9.62 -40.93 -11.89
N ILE A 1095 9.61 -41.01 -13.23
CA ILE A 1095 10.00 -42.21 -13.99
C ILE A 1095 11.47 -42.56 -13.74
N SER A 1096 12.36 -41.57 -13.76
CA SER A 1096 13.80 -41.79 -13.55
C SER A 1096 14.13 -42.17 -12.09
N LYS A 1097 13.34 -41.71 -11.12
CA LYS A 1097 13.46 -42.11 -9.72
C LYS A 1097 12.92 -43.53 -9.46
N ARG A 1098 11.88 -43.98 -10.18
CA ARG A 1098 11.49 -45.40 -10.22
C ARG A 1098 12.59 -46.29 -10.80
N LYS A 1099 13.25 -45.82 -11.88
CA LYS A 1099 14.39 -46.54 -12.48
C LYS A 1099 15.55 -46.70 -11.50
N GLU A 1100 15.84 -45.69 -10.69
CA GLU A 1100 16.83 -45.74 -9.61
C GLU A 1100 16.47 -46.82 -8.57
N TYR A 1101 15.27 -46.77 -8.00
CA TYR A 1101 14.81 -47.79 -7.03
C TYR A 1101 14.74 -49.23 -7.58
N LEU A 1102 14.63 -49.41 -8.90
CA LEU A 1102 14.70 -50.72 -9.58
C LEU A 1102 16.14 -51.22 -9.84
N LEU A 1103 17.14 -50.34 -9.72
CA LEU A 1103 18.56 -50.64 -9.98
C LEU A 1103 19.39 -50.76 -8.69
N GLU A 1104 19.03 -50.05 -7.63
CA GLU A 1104 19.81 -50.02 -6.37
C GLU A 1104 19.70 -51.30 -5.52
N ASP A 1105 18.60 -52.04 -5.61
CA ASP A 1105 18.44 -53.35 -4.95
C ASP A 1105 17.46 -54.23 -5.74
N SER A 1106 17.90 -55.43 -6.14
CA SER A 1106 17.06 -56.43 -6.80
C SER A 1106 15.84 -56.86 -5.98
N ASN A 1107 15.90 -56.75 -4.64
CA ASN A 1107 14.80 -57.08 -3.74
C ASN A 1107 13.75 -55.96 -3.63
N ASN A 1108 14.05 -54.72 -4.05
CA ASN A 1108 13.08 -53.62 -4.02
C ASN A 1108 12.02 -53.69 -5.14
N LYS A 1109 12.17 -54.61 -6.11
CA LYS A 1109 11.18 -54.85 -7.18
C LYS A 1109 9.77 -55.19 -6.66
N SER A 1110 9.65 -55.74 -5.46
CA SER A 1110 8.36 -56.06 -4.81
C SER A 1110 7.76 -54.89 -4.00
N LYS A 1111 8.49 -53.78 -3.81
CA LYS A 1111 8.05 -52.62 -3.01
C LYS A 1111 7.53 -51.44 -3.83
N LEU A 1112 7.65 -51.48 -5.16
CA LEU A 1112 7.19 -50.40 -6.04
C LEU A 1112 5.75 -50.63 -6.49
N GLY A 1113 4.88 -49.65 -6.21
CA GLY A 1113 3.50 -49.64 -6.70
C GLY A 1113 3.43 -49.60 -8.22
N PRO A 1114 2.37 -50.13 -8.84
CA PRO A 1114 2.20 -50.12 -10.29
C PRO A 1114 2.08 -48.69 -10.84
N ALA A 1115 2.52 -48.48 -12.08
CA ALA A 1115 2.43 -47.17 -12.74
C ALA A 1115 1.91 -47.27 -14.19
N LEU A 1116 0.93 -46.43 -14.52
CA LEU A 1116 0.43 -46.23 -15.88
C LEU A 1116 0.93 -44.90 -16.44
N LEU A 1117 1.25 -44.84 -17.72
CA LEU A 1117 1.56 -43.59 -18.43
C LEU A 1117 0.62 -43.38 -19.62
N PHE A 1118 -0.12 -42.27 -19.57
CA PHE A 1118 -0.92 -41.76 -20.67
C PHE A 1118 -0.20 -40.57 -21.31
N TYR A 1119 -0.02 -40.61 -22.63
CA TYR A 1119 0.67 -39.55 -23.38
C TYR A 1119 -0.16 -39.08 -24.58
N GLN A 1120 -0.33 -37.77 -24.71
CA GLN A 1120 -0.86 -37.14 -25.92
C GLN A 1120 0.21 -36.25 -26.57
N GLY A 1121 0.52 -36.50 -27.84
CA GLY A 1121 1.39 -35.64 -28.66
C GLY A 1121 0.61 -34.90 -29.74
N LYS A 1122 1.27 -33.93 -30.40
CA LYS A 1122 0.68 -33.23 -31.57
C LYS A 1122 0.44 -34.16 -32.76
N CYS A 1123 1.50 -34.76 -33.30
CA CYS A 1123 1.44 -35.72 -34.41
C CYS A 1123 2.52 -36.80 -34.25
N LYS A 1124 2.25 -37.99 -34.81
CA LYS A 1124 3.11 -39.18 -34.77
C LYS A 1124 4.58 -38.93 -35.17
N ASN A 1125 4.79 -38.09 -36.19
CA ASN A 1125 6.10 -37.86 -36.80
C ASN A 1125 6.97 -36.80 -36.10
N ALA A 1126 6.43 -36.01 -35.15
CA ALA A 1126 7.16 -34.87 -34.58
C ALA A 1126 8.24 -35.26 -33.54
N ILE A 1127 8.10 -36.40 -32.84
CA ILE A 1127 9.04 -36.77 -31.76
C ILE A 1127 9.36 -38.30 -31.68
N PRO A 1128 9.83 -38.97 -32.75
CA PRO A 1128 10.03 -40.43 -32.75
C PRO A 1128 10.97 -40.94 -31.65
N LEU A 1129 12.03 -40.18 -31.38
CA LEU A 1129 13.02 -40.44 -30.31
C LEU A 1129 12.42 -40.48 -28.89
N LEU A 1130 11.41 -39.64 -28.63
CA LEU A 1130 10.69 -39.66 -27.35
C LEU A 1130 9.83 -40.92 -27.25
N VAL A 1131 9.07 -41.23 -28.32
CA VAL A 1131 8.20 -42.41 -28.39
C VAL A 1131 9.02 -43.69 -28.18
N ALA A 1132 10.18 -43.82 -28.84
CA ALA A 1132 11.11 -44.92 -28.62
C ALA A 1132 11.63 -45.01 -27.17
N LYS A 1133 12.00 -43.87 -26.56
CA LYS A 1133 12.37 -43.82 -25.13
C LYS A 1133 11.21 -44.27 -24.22
N LEU A 1134 9.95 -43.92 -24.52
CA LEU A 1134 8.79 -44.34 -23.72
C LEU A 1134 8.49 -45.85 -23.83
N TYR A 1135 8.58 -46.46 -25.02
CA TYR A 1135 8.41 -47.91 -25.16
C TYR A 1135 9.48 -48.69 -24.39
N ASN A 1136 10.75 -48.27 -24.46
CA ASN A 1136 11.84 -48.86 -23.67
C ASN A 1136 11.57 -48.80 -22.15
N ILE A 1137 10.97 -47.70 -21.67
CA ILE A 1137 10.58 -47.51 -20.25
C ILE A 1137 9.46 -48.50 -19.82
N LYS A 1138 8.59 -48.92 -20.75
CA LYS A 1138 7.62 -50.01 -20.53
C LYS A 1138 8.27 -51.39 -20.58
N GLU A 1139 9.10 -51.67 -21.57
CA GLU A 1139 9.80 -52.96 -21.72
C GLU A 1139 10.69 -53.29 -20.51
N THR A 1140 11.36 -52.27 -19.96
CA THR A 1140 12.16 -52.37 -18.73
C THR A 1140 11.33 -52.42 -17.43
N LYS A 1141 9.98 -52.43 -17.53
CA LYS A 1141 9.02 -52.47 -16.42
C LYS A 1141 9.15 -51.35 -15.38
N ILE A 1142 9.67 -50.19 -15.79
CA ILE A 1142 9.70 -48.98 -14.95
C ILE A 1142 8.27 -48.42 -14.78
N ILE A 1143 7.50 -48.50 -15.86
CA ILE A 1143 6.03 -48.39 -15.89
C ILE A 1143 5.45 -49.74 -16.29
N ASN A 1144 4.23 -50.03 -15.85
CA ASN A 1144 3.52 -51.27 -16.17
C ASN A 1144 2.86 -51.18 -17.56
N ASP A 1145 2.29 -50.03 -17.88
CA ASP A 1145 1.56 -49.81 -19.13
C ASP A 1145 1.76 -48.39 -19.68
N LEU A 1146 1.55 -48.26 -21.00
CA LEU A 1146 1.79 -47.05 -21.79
C LEU A 1146 0.70 -46.92 -22.85
N PHE A 1147 0.04 -45.76 -22.88
CA PHE A 1147 -1.02 -45.42 -23.82
C PHE A 1147 -0.64 -44.11 -24.53
N ILE A 1148 -0.70 -44.08 -25.86
CA ILE A 1148 -0.30 -42.93 -26.67
C ILE A 1148 -1.43 -42.57 -27.64
N VAL A 1149 -1.69 -41.26 -27.79
CA VAL A 1149 -2.61 -40.70 -28.79
C VAL A 1149 -2.01 -39.44 -29.43
N TYR A 1150 -2.38 -39.14 -30.67
CA TYR A 1150 -1.93 -37.95 -31.38
C TYR A 1150 -3.12 -37.08 -31.81
N SER A 1151 -3.02 -35.78 -31.56
CA SER A 1151 -4.13 -34.84 -31.84
C SER A 1151 -4.29 -34.48 -33.33
N LYS A 1152 -3.31 -34.83 -34.16
CA LYS A 1152 -3.28 -34.65 -35.62
C LYS A 1152 -2.51 -35.81 -36.24
N ASP A 1153 -3.20 -36.79 -36.80
CA ASP A 1153 -2.59 -37.84 -37.61
C ASP A 1153 -2.96 -37.66 -39.09
N GLU A 1154 -1.96 -37.36 -39.90
CA GLU A 1154 -2.08 -37.11 -41.34
C GLU A 1154 -2.26 -38.40 -42.16
N GLU A 1155 -2.02 -39.58 -41.55
CA GLU A 1155 -2.13 -40.89 -42.20
C GLU A 1155 -3.57 -41.31 -42.58
N ASN A 1156 -4.59 -40.57 -42.13
CA ASN A 1156 -6.00 -40.91 -42.37
C ASN A 1156 -6.61 -40.28 -43.63
N GLU A 1157 -5.90 -39.43 -44.39
CA GLU A 1157 -6.47 -38.76 -45.58
C GLU A 1157 -6.58 -39.65 -46.83
N THR A 1158 -5.94 -40.83 -46.86
CA THR A 1158 -5.87 -41.68 -48.07
C THR A 1158 -6.94 -42.78 -48.21
N GLN A 1159 -7.86 -42.96 -47.26
CA GLN A 1159 -9.02 -43.86 -47.43
C GLN A 1159 -10.34 -43.26 -46.91
N SER A 1160 -11.42 -43.58 -47.62
CA SER A 1160 -12.67 -42.81 -47.58
C SER A 1160 -13.58 -43.14 -46.39
N SER A 1161 -13.55 -42.31 -45.35
CA SER A 1161 -14.74 -42.08 -44.51
C SER A 1161 -14.76 -40.68 -43.90
N LYS A 1162 -15.91 -39.99 -43.97
CA LYS A 1162 -16.12 -38.76 -43.19
C LYS A 1162 -16.47 -39.15 -41.76
N THR A 1163 -15.83 -38.53 -40.76
CA THR A 1163 -16.02 -38.61 -39.28
C THR A 1163 -14.93 -39.28 -38.42
N SER A 1164 -13.67 -39.32 -38.86
CA SER A 1164 -12.53 -39.56 -37.97
C SER A 1164 -12.31 -38.39 -36.98
N LYS A 1165 -13.01 -38.43 -35.85
CA LYS A 1165 -12.85 -37.48 -34.73
C LYS A 1165 -11.45 -37.68 -34.12
N SER A 1166 -10.64 -36.62 -34.03
CA SER A 1166 -9.31 -36.70 -33.43
C SER A 1166 -9.40 -37.13 -31.96
N GLU A 1167 -8.88 -38.31 -31.63
CA GLU A 1167 -8.89 -38.81 -30.25
C GLU A 1167 -8.02 -37.94 -29.34
N LYS A 1168 -8.46 -37.79 -28.08
CA LYS A 1168 -7.80 -37.00 -27.04
C LYS A 1168 -7.44 -37.89 -25.86
N ILE A 1169 -6.63 -37.36 -24.94
CA ILE A 1169 -6.25 -38.07 -23.71
C ILE A 1169 -7.45 -38.42 -22.81
N GLN A 1170 -8.56 -37.69 -22.92
CA GLN A 1170 -9.85 -38.02 -22.31
C GLN A 1170 -10.41 -39.34 -22.87
N ASP A 1171 -10.33 -39.57 -24.19
CA ASP A 1171 -10.82 -40.78 -24.84
C ASP A 1171 -9.96 -42.00 -24.47
N LEU A 1172 -8.63 -41.82 -24.35
CA LEU A 1172 -7.74 -42.86 -23.80
C LEU A 1172 -8.08 -43.23 -22.36
N PHE A 1173 -8.43 -42.26 -21.51
CA PHE A 1173 -8.84 -42.51 -20.13
C PHE A 1173 -10.12 -43.35 -20.08
N THR A 1174 -11.17 -42.93 -20.78
CA THR A 1174 -12.44 -43.66 -20.83
C THR A 1174 -12.29 -45.07 -21.39
N LYS A 1175 -11.46 -45.28 -22.43
CA LYS A 1175 -11.17 -46.60 -23.00
C LYS A 1175 -10.42 -47.55 -22.06
N ASN A 1176 -9.80 -47.06 -20.99
CA ASN A 1176 -8.99 -47.84 -20.05
C ASN A 1176 -9.53 -47.77 -18.62
N SER A 1177 -10.85 -47.58 -18.48
CA SER A 1177 -11.56 -47.44 -17.19
C SER A 1177 -11.18 -48.50 -16.16
N ALA A 1178 -11.30 -49.79 -16.51
CA ALA A 1178 -10.96 -50.91 -15.64
C ALA A 1178 -9.49 -50.87 -15.17
N LYS A 1179 -8.53 -50.65 -16.09
CA LYS A 1179 -7.10 -50.54 -15.73
C LYS A 1179 -6.79 -49.33 -14.85
N ILE A 1180 -7.53 -48.24 -15.00
CA ILE A 1180 -7.43 -47.08 -14.11
C ILE A 1180 -7.99 -47.46 -12.74
N TRP A 1181 -9.14 -48.14 -12.68
CA TRP A 1181 -9.77 -48.60 -11.44
C TRP A 1181 -8.94 -49.63 -10.66
N ASP A 1182 -8.23 -50.53 -11.35
CA ASP A 1182 -7.27 -51.49 -10.76
C ASP A 1182 -6.18 -50.79 -9.92
N LEU A 1183 -5.87 -49.52 -10.21
CA LEU A 1183 -4.96 -48.68 -9.43
C LEU A 1183 -5.70 -47.70 -8.52
N TRP A 1184 -6.78 -47.09 -8.99
CA TRP A 1184 -7.52 -45.98 -8.33
C TRP A 1184 -8.49 -46.44 -7.24
N SER A 1185 -8.63 -47.76 -7.06
CA SER A 1185 -9.30 -48.37 -5.90
C SER A 1185 -8.38 -48.48 -4.67
N ASP A 1186 -7.05 -48.40 -4.82
CA ASP A 1186 -6.11 -48.24 -3.70
C ASP A 1186 -6.11 -46.78 -3.24
N THR A 1187 -6.57 -46.53 -2.02
CA THR A 1187 -6.71 -45.19 -1.42
C THR A 1187 -5.40 -44.39 -1.31
N ARG A 1188 -4.24 -45.01 -1.56
CA ARG A 1188 -2.92 -44.35 -1.63
C ARG A 1188 -2.56 -43.83 -3.02
N ALA A 1189 -3.32 -44.19 -4.06
CA ALA A 1189 -2.99 -43.90 -5.45
C ALA A 1189 -2.92 -42.39 -5.75
N GLN A 1190 -2.01 -42.01 -6.65
CA GLN A 1190 -1.77 -40.61 -6.99
C GLN A 1190 -1.73 -40.38 -8.50
N LEU A 1191 -2.36 -39.30 -8.96
CA LEU A 1191 -2.38 -38.91 -10.36
C LEU A 1191 -1.53 -37.65 -10.56
N PHE A 1192 -0.63 -37.68 -11.54
CA PHE A 1192 0.25 -36.58 -11.90
C PHE A 1192 -0.04 -36.11 -13.33
N TYR A 1193 -0.78 -35.00 -13.47
CA TYR A 1193 -1.05 -34.37 -14.76
C TYR A 1193 -0.02 -33.28 -15.07
N CYS A 1194 0.64 -33.37 -16.22
CA CYS A 1194 1.46 -32.30 -16.76
C CYS A 1194 1.14 -32.03 -18.24
N GLY A 1195 0.79 -30.78 -18.55
CA GLY A 1195 0.33 -30.42 -19.88
C GLY A 1195 -0.01 -28.96 -20.03
N ILE A 1196 -0.73 -28.65 -21.12
CA ILE A 1196 -0.95 -27.28 -21.57
C ILE A 1196 -2.43 -26.85 -21.42
N SER A 1197 -3.34 -27.82 -21.45
CA SER A 1197 -4.76 -27.59 -21.26
C SER A 1197 -5.08 -27.27 -19.80
N ARG A 1198 -5.82 -26.18 -19.58
CA ARG A 1198 -6.35 -25.81 -18.25
C ARG A 1198 -7.65 -26.53 -17.89
N THR A 1199 -8.40 -27.05 -18.88
CA THR A 1199 -9.66 -27.79 -18.65
C THR A 1199 -9.42 -29.27 -18.40
N THR A 1200 -8.46 -29.88 -19.11
CA THR A 1200 -8.23 -31.33 -19.09
C THR A 1200 -8.04 -31.95 -17.70
N PRO A 1201 -7.41 -31.30 -16.69
CA PRO A 1201 -7.40 -31.82 -15.33
C PRO A 1201 -8.79 -31.98 -14.70
N ASN A 1202 -9.75 -31.10 -15.02
CA ASN A 1202 -11.13 -31.22 -14.58
C ASN A 1202 -11.89 -32.25 -15.41
N ASP A 1203 -11.69 -32.28 -16.73
CA ASP A 1203 -12.26 -33.32 -17.60
C ASP A 1203 -11.89 -34.72 -17.10
N LEU A 1204 -10.61 -34.93 -16.73
CA LEU A 1204 -10.09 -36.19 -16.20
C LEU A 1204 -10.64 -36.51 -14.80
N LYS A 1205 -10.87 -35.51 -13.94
CA LYS A 1205 -11.55 -35.73 -12.64
C LYS A 1205 -13.00 -36.19 -12.83
N ASN A 1206 -13.73 -35.57 -13.76
CA ASN A 1206 -15.10 -35.96 -14.07
C ASN A 1206 -15.15 -37.40 -14.62
N ILE A 1207 -14.23 -37.74 -15.52
CA ILE A 1207 -14.07 -39.11 -16.04
C ILE A 1207 -13.72 -40.10 -14.91
N LEU A 1208 -12.86 -39.74 -13.95
CA LEU A 1208 -12.55 -40.60 -12.80
C LEU A 1208 -13.76 -40.82 -11.87
N VAL A 1209 -14.64 -39.82 -11.70
CA VAL A 1209 -15.93 -40.02 -11.02
C VAL A 1209 -16.78 -41.03 -11.80
N THR A 1210 -16.91 -40.90 -13.13
CA THR A 1210 -17.64 -41.88 -13.96
C THR A 1210 -17.05 -43.29 -13.88
N ILE A 1211 -15.71 -43.44 -13.92
CA ILE A 1211 -15.01 -44.71 -13.74
C ILE A 1211 -15.33 -45.30 -12.36
N THR A 1212 -15.31 -44.47 -11.31
CA THR A 1212 -15.57 -44.90 -9.92
C THR A 1212 -17.02 -45.33 -9.70
N CYS A 1213 -18.00 -44.68 -10.35
CA CYS A 1213 -19.39 -45.15 -10.35
C CYS A 1213 -19.52 -46.51 -11.06
N ASN A 1214 -18.96 -46.63 -12.26
CA ASN A 1214 -19.19 -47.76 -13.16
C ASN A 1214 -18.43 -49.03 -12.73
N GLU A 1215 -17.13 -48.91 -12.48
CA GLU A 1215 -16.25 -50.05 -12.13
C GLU A 1215 -16.30 -50.35 -10.62
N GLY A 1216 -16.57 -49.32 -9.80
CA GLY A 1216 -16.67 -49.42 -8.34
C GLY A 1216 -18.08 -49.69 -7.80
N TRP A 1217 -19.12 -49.64 -8.63
CA TRP A 1217 -20.53 -49.86 -8.27
C TRP A 1217 -21.05 -48.90 -7.17
N LEU A 1218 -20.49 -47.69 -7.11
CA LEU A 1218 -20.80 -46.66 -6.13
C LEU A 1218 -21.84 -45.66 -6.65
N SER A 1219 -22.61 -45.06 -5.75
CA SER A 1219 -23.40 -43.86 -6.08
C SER A 1219 -22.48 -42.68 -6.45
N ILE A 1220 -23.02 -41.67 -7.16
CA ILE A 1220 -22.22 -40.52 -7.59
C ILE A 1220 -21.66 -39.71 -6.41
N GLU A 1221 -22.37 -39.69 -5.27
CA GLU A 1221 -21.95 -39.04 -4.04
C GLU A 1221 -20.78 -39.78 -3.37
N GLU A 1222 -20.87 -41.12 -3.28
CA GLU A 1222 -19.78 -41.97 -2.79
C GLU A 1222 -18.57 -41.93 -3.73
N ALA A 1223 -18.79 -41.94 -5.04
CA ALA A 1223 -17.75 -41.83 -6.04
C ALA A 1223 -17.01 -40.48 -5.95
N MET A 1224 -17.73 -39.36 -5.78
CA MET A 1224 -17.11 -38.07 -5.46
C MET A 1224 -16.34 -38.12 -4.13
N ALA A 1225 -16.89 -38.74 -3.09
CA ALA A 1225 -16.25 -38.87 -1.79
C ALA A 1225 -14.99 -39.76 -1.80
N VAL A 1226 -14.89 -40.74 -2.71
CA VAL A 1226 -13.68 -41.54 -2.96
C VAL A 1226 -12.67 -40.75 -3.79
N ASN A 1227 -13.08 -40.11 -4.87
CA ASN A 1227 -12.19 -39.32 -5.73
C ASN A 1227 -11.52 -38.15 -4.98
N ASN A 1228 -12.25 -37.50 -4.08
CA ASN A 1228 -11.74 -36.39 -3.27
C ASN A 1228 -10.72 -36.80 -2.18
N ARG A 1229 -10.44 -38.10 -1.98
CA ARG A 1229 -9.41 -38.60 -1.05
C ARG A 1229 -8.04 -38.78 -1.69
N HIS A 1230 -7.97 -38.93 -3.01
CA HIS A 1230 -6.73 -39.19 -3.74
C HIS A 1230 -5.97 -37.90 -4.07
N GLU A 1231 -4.64 -37.95 -4.07
CA GLU A 1231 -3.83 -36.79 -4.46
C GLU A 1231 -3.77 -36.64 -5.99
N PHE A 1232 -4.33 -35.54 -6.49
CA PHE A 1232 -4.32 -35.17 -7.91
C PHE A 1232 -3.38 -33.97 -8.12
N HIS A 1233 -2.13 -34.27 -8.46
CA HIS A 1233 -1.08 -33.28 -8.69
C HIS A 1233 -1.18 -32.71 -10.11
N THR A 1234 -1.15 -31.38 -10.26
CA THR A 1234 -1.25 -30.71 -11.56
C THR A 1234 -0.08 -29.74 -11.79
N ASN A 1235 0.41 -29.71 -13.03
CA ASN A 1235 1.45 -28.79 -13.48
C ASN A 1235 1.13 -28.33 -14.90
N ILE A 1236 0.54 -27.14 -15.02
CA ILE A 1236 -0.09 -26.66 -16.26
C ILE A 1236 0.68 -25.46 -16.82
N PHE A 1237 1.20 -25.58 -18.03
CA PHE A 1237 1.94 -24.52 -18.72
C PHE A 1237 1.14 -24.00 -19.91
N SER A 1238 0.63 -22.76 -19.87
CA SER A 1238 -0.06 -22.19 -21.04
C SER A 1238 0.93 -21.79 -22.15
N TYR A 1239 0.55 -22.01 -23.41
CA TYR A 1239 1.15 -21.35 -24.59
C TYR A 1239 0.95 -19.84 -24.51
#